data_AF-A0A163Y126-F1
#
_entry.id   AF-A0A163Y126-F1
#
_cell.length_a   1.000
_cell.length_b   1.000
_cell.length_c   1.000
_cell.angle_alpha   90.00
_cell.angle_beta   90.00
_cell.angle_gamma   90.00
#
_symmetry.space_group_name_H-M   'P 1'
#
loop_
_entity.id
_entity.type
_entity.pdbx_description
1 polymer ?
#
loop_
_entity_poly.entity_id
_entity_poly.type
_entity_poly.pdbx_seq_one_letter_code
_entity_poly.pdbx_strand_id
1 'polypeptide(L)'
;MTFVIAIPEIISSAAADLVRIGSTVSAANTAASVPTTTLMAAGGDEVSGVIASLFAGYAEDYQSLSAQAATFHQKFVQALSGAGNSYGVAEAVNASIVQTIEQDLLGLINAPALALLNRPLIGNGTDGAPGTGQNGGPGGLLFGNGGNGGSGAPGQPGGRGGDAGLFGNGGQGGAGGNAPVDASGAPAGNGGAGGAGGHGGFLYGNGGNGGNGGNGIIGGAGGAGGQGSPLSGHPGANGIDGTSTGSGTGGSTSTGTGGGTSGGNTGSGSGTGGGTSGGGTGGGTSGGGTGTGTGTGIEATYNVGSQWDSGFTASYTITNSGATSLTNWQVQFDLPASESITGVWNGQVAQSGTQYVITPASWNETIAPGGSITVGFQAAQTGSYSPPTNLLVNGQPISGGTGTGGGTGTGGGTGTGGGTGTGTGGSTAGHFSPYVDVTLYPATNFTAVSNAGIKDVTLAFITSNPQAQPAWGGYSAYTINGGSDISYIDNQIAALRSAGISPTISFGGQAGQDLAYTAPSAAALAAQYQQVVSTYGIYKLDFDVEGAMQANNAVLTTQAQAIAMLQQQQTAAGTPITVSYTLPVLPSGLVAGPNGGLNVLQIANANGVKISTVNIMAMDYYDPSVTDMGTAAIEAARATHSQLMTMYPSMSSQQVWSMIGVTPMIGVNDDPSEIFSLADAQELTAFAQQNNISALSMWSLARDTTGTVGVATSTGSGVTQTPLAYSLIFDQFGSVSQT
;
A
#
# COMPACT_ATOMS: atom_id res chain seq x y z
N MET A 1 -31.51 -2.80 16.89
CA MET A 1 -30.70 -2.79 15.66
C MET A 1 -30.69 -4.21 15.12
N THR A 2 -30.89 -4.40 13.82
CA THR A 2 -30.64 -5.68 13.15
C THR A 2 -29.16 -5.76 12.84
N PHE A 3 -28.45 -6.73 13.43
CA PHE A 3 -27.05 -6.99 13.09
C PHE A 3 -27.00 -7.56 11.67
N VAL A 4 -26.31 -6.86 10.77
CA VAL A 4 -25.92 -7.41 9.47
C VAL A 4 -24.63 -8.18 9.70
N ILE A 5 -24.66 -9.49 9.48
CA ILE A 5 -23.47 -10.34 9.55
C ILE A 5 -23.06 -10.63 8.11
N ALA A 6 -22.03 -9.94 7.64
CA ALA A 6 -21.32 -10.28 6.42
C ALA A 6 -20.19 -11.28 6.77
N ILE A 7 -19.90 -12.21 5.86
CA ILE A 7 -18.77 -13.13 5.96
C ILE A 7 -17.97 -12.96 4.65
N PRO A 8 -16.88 -12.17 4.64
CA PRO A 8 -16.15 -11.83 3.42
C PRO A 8 -15.67 -13.05 2.61
N GLU A 9 -15.38 -14.16 3.28
CA GLU A 9 -14.98 -15.44 2.68
C GLU A 9 -16.12 -16.10 1.88
N ILE A 10 -17.38 -15.87 2.26
CA ILE A 10 -18.55 -16.35 1.51
C ILE A 10 -18.84 -15.44 0.33
N ILE A 11 -18.68 -14.12 0.49
CA ILE A 11 -18.92 -13.12 -0.57
C ILE A 11 -17.89 -13.28 -1.70
N SER A 12 -16.60 -13.39 -1.35
CA SER A 12 -15.52 -13.64 -2.31
C SER A 12 -15.63 -15.00 -3.01
N SER A 13 -16.01 -16.07 -2.29
CA SER A 13 -16.31 -17.38 -2.88
C SER A 13 -17.46 -17.30 -3.90
N ALA A 14 -18.56 -16.62 -3.55
CA ALA A 14 -19.70 -16.41 -4.46
C ALA A 14 -19.32 -15.59 -5.70
N ALA A 15 -18.47 -14.57 -5.56
CA ALA A 15 -17.93 -13.83 -6.69
C ALA A 15 -17.09 -14.74 -7.61
N ALA A 16 -16.25 -15.61 -7.06
CA ALA A 16 -15.45 -16.57 -7.82
C ALA A 16 -16.27 -17.70 -8.51
N ASP A 17 -17.43 -18.08 -7.96
CA ASP A 17 -18.42 -18.91 -8.67
C ASP A 17 -19.07 -18.14 -9.83
N LEU A 18 -19.45 -16.87 -9.61
CA LEU A 18 -20.05 -16.02 -10.64
C LEU A 18 -19.08 -15.73 -11.80
N VAL A 19 -17.78 -15.55 -11.55
CA VAL A 19 -16.75 -15.47 -12.62
C VAL A 19 -16.80 -16.72 -13.51
N ARG A 20 -16.84 -17.92 -12.90
CA ARG A 20 -16.87 -19.21 -13.62
C ARG A 20 -18.17 -19.41 -14.40
N ILE A 21 -19.30 -18.92 -13.90
CA ILE A 21 -20.57 -18.90 -14.65
C ILE A 21 -20.47 -17.95 -15.85
N GLY A 22 -19.97 -16.73 -15.65
CA GLY A 22 -19.83 -15.72 -16.70
C GLY A 22 -18.91 -16.17 -17.85
N SER A 23 -17.77 -16.79 -17.53
CA SER A 23 -16.85 -17.33 -18.55
C SER A 23 -17.45 -18.52 -19.31
N THR A 24 -18.18 -19.40 -18.62
CA THR A 24 -18.87 -20.55 -19.25
C THR A 24 -19.96 -20.10 -20.22
N VAL A 25 -20.79 -19.12 -19.83
CA VAL A 25 -21.84 -18.56 -20.69
C VAL A 25 -21.23 -17.82 -21.88
N SER A 26 -20.18 -17.03 -21.67
CA SER A 26 -19.49 -16.30 -22.74
C SER A 26 -18.86 -17.26 -23.77
N ALA A 27 -18.22 -18.35 -23.31
CA ALA A 27 -17.67 -19.38 -24.19
C ALA A 27 -18.77 -20.08 -25.02
N ALA A 28 -19.93 -20.36 -24.42
CA ALA A 28 -21.07 -20.94 -25.13
C ALA A 28 -21.64 -20.00 -26.21
N ASN A 29 -21.77 -18.71 -25.92
CA ASN A 29 -22.27 -17.71 -26.87
C ASN A 29 -21.30 -17.52 -28.06
N THR A 30 -20.00 -17.47 -27.80
CA THR A 30 -18.95 -17.44 -28.84
C THR A 30 -18.99 -18.69 -29.72
N ALA A 31 -19.13 -19.89 -29.12
CA ALA A 31 -19.24 -21.15 -29.87
C ALA A 31 -20.51 -21.22 -30.73
N ALA A 32 -21.60 -20.58 -30.30
CA ALA A 32 -22.85 -20.48 -31.06
C ALA A 32 -22.82 -19.41 -32.18
N SER A 33 -21.90 -18.44 -32.13
CA SER A 33 -21.89 -17.27 -33.01
C SER A 33 -21.79 -17.63 -34.50
N VAL A 34 -20.74 -18.33 -34.92
CA VAL A 34 -20.55 -18.73 -36.33
C VAL A 34 -21.72 -19.60 -36.86
N PRO A 35 -22.10 -20.73 -36.22
CA PRO A 35 -23.15 -21.59 -36.78
C PRO A 35 -24.57 -20.99 -36.78
N THR A 36 -24.81 -19.87 -36.09
CA THR A 36 -26.11 -19.16 -36.12
C THR A 36 -26.11 -17.96 -37.08
N THR A 37 -24.98 -17.27 -37.26
CA THR A 37 -24.85 -16.16 -38.21
C THR A 37 -24.62 -16.61 -39.65
N THR A 38 -23.87 -17.71 -39.89
CA THR A 38 -23.61 -18.22 -41.25
C THR A 38 -24.63 -19.26 -41.72
N LEU A 39 -25.90 -19.07 -41.37
CA LEU A 39 -26.96 -20.07 -41.56
C LEU A 39 -27.31 -20.21 -43.06
N MET A 40 -27.12 -21.40 -43.63
CA MET A 40 -27.36 -21.65 -45.06
C MET A 40 -28.86 -21.74 -45.39
N ALA A 41 -29.25 -21.21 -46.56
CA ALA A 41 -30.59 -21.36 -47.11
C ALA A 41 -30.95 -22.85 -47.31
N ALA A 42 -32.11 -23.26 -46.80
CA ALA A 42 -32.59 -24.65 -46.85
C ALA A 42 -33.03 -25.10 -48.26
N GLY A 43 -33.26 -24.15 -49.16
CA GLY A 43 -33.56 -24.34 -50.58
C GLY A 43 -32.77 -23.33 -51.43
N GLY A 44 -32.61 -23.63 -52.71
CA GLY A 44 -31.91 -22.76 -53.68
C GLY A 44 -32.77 -21.60 -54.22
N ASP A 45 -33.81 -21.21 -53.49
CA ASP A 45 -34.80 -20.20 -53.88
C ASP A 45 -34.66 -18.91 -53.06
N GLU A 46 -35.21 -17.83 -53.60
CA GLU A 46 -35.11 -16.48 -53.02
C GLU A 46 -35.79 -16.36 -51.65
N VAL A 47 -36.84 -17.14 -51.38
CA VAL A 47 -37.57 -17.11 -50.09
C VAL A 47 -36.75 -17.81 -49.01
N SER A 48 -36.15 -18.98 -49.31
CA SER A 48 -35.20 -19.65 -48.43
C SER A 48 -33.97 -18.77 -48.11
N GLY A 49 -33.49 -17.99 -49.10
CA GLY A 49 -32.41 -17.03 -48.91
C GLY A 49 -32.78 -15.88 -47.96
N VAL A 50 -33.95 -15.27 -48.14
CA VAL A 50 -34.45 -14.20 -47.26
C VAL A 50 -34.72 -14.72 -45.84
N ILE A 51 -35.25 -15.93 -45.68
CA ILE A 51 -35.48 -16.54 -44.36
C ILE A 51 -34.15 -16.81 -43.64
N ALA A 52 -33.13 -17.31 -44.33
CA ALA A 52 -31.79 -17.50 -43.76
C ALA A 52 -31.16 -16.17 -43.32
N SER A 53 -31.27 -15.13 -44.15
CA SER A 53 -30.79 -13.78 -43.81
C SER A 53 -31.51 -13.18 -42.60
N LEU A 54 -32.81 -13.46 -42.43
CA LEU A 54 -33.59 -13.00 -41.27
C LEU A 54 -33.12 -13.68 -39.97
N PHE A 55 -32.84 -14.98 -40.01
CA PHE A 55 -32.28 -15.69 -38.84
C PHE A 55 -30.85 -15.26 -38.52
N ALA A 56 -30.02 -14.96 -39.52
CA ALA A 56 -28.69 -14.40 -39.32
C ALA A 56 -28.74 -13.04 -38.60
N GLY A 57 -29.64 -12.14 -39.03
CA GLY A 57 -29.83 -10.84 -38.36
C GLY A 57 -30.27 -10.98 -36.89
N TYR A 58 -31.20 -11.90 -36.58
CA TYR A 58 -31.56 -12.19 -35.19
C TYR A 58 -30.41 -12.81 -34.38
N ALA A 59 -29.49 -13.54 -35.01
CA ALA A 59 -28.28 -14.03 -34.36
C ALA A 59 -27.28 -12.89 -34.06
N GLU A 60 -27.12 -11.93 -34.97
CA GLU A 60 -26.29 -10.73 -34.76
C GLU A 60 -26.84 -9.85 -33.62
N ASP A 61 -28.15 -9.59 -33.60
CA ASP A 61 -28.85 -8.91 -32.49
C ASP A 61 -28.63 -9.64 -31.15
N TYR A 62 -28.76 -10.97 -31.14
CA TYR A 62 -28.53 -11.80 -29.95
C TYR A 62 -27.09 -11.71 -29.45
N GLN A 63 -26.09 -11.77 -30.35
CA GLN A 63 -24.68 -11.65 -29.98
C GLN A 63 -24.39 -10.26 -29.38
N SER A 64 -24.93 -9.19 -29.98
CA SER A 64 -24.84 -7.82 -29.46
C SER A 64 -25.44 -7.67 -28.05
N LEU A 65 -26.62 -8.24 -27.81
CA LEU A 65 -27.24 -8.27 -26.49
C LEU A 65 -26.43 -9.12 -25.48
N SER A 66 -25.85 -10.24 -25.94
CA SER A 66 -25.05 -11.13 -25.09
C SER A 66 -23.75 -10.47 -24.61
N ALA A 67 -23.12 -9.63 -25.45
CA ALA A 67 -21.95 -8.85 -25.07
C ALA A 67 -22.29 -7.80 -23.99
N GLN A 68 -23.42 -7.08 -24.16
CA GLN A 68 -23.93 -6.14 -23.14
C GLN A 68 -24.24 -6.85 -21.82
N ALA A 69 -24.82 -8.05 -21.87
CA ALA A 69 -25.08 -8.87 -20.68
C ALA A 69 -23.78 -9.35 -20.01
N ALA A 70 -22.74 -9.68 -20.78
CA ALA A 70 -21.42 -10.03 -20.24
C ALA A 70 -20.77 -8.84 -19.51
N THR A 71 -20.83 -7.63 -20.08
CA THR A 71 -20.35 -6.40 -19.42
C THR A 71 -21.14 -6.07 -18.15
N PHE A 72 -22.46 -6.28 -18.15
CA PHE A 72 -23.26 -6.15 -16.92
C PHE A 72 -22.85 -7.17 -15.85
N HIS A 73 -22.65 -8.44 -16.25
CA HIS A 73 -22.21 -9.50 -15.34
C HIS A 73 -20.83 -9.22 -14.74
N GLN A 74 -19.88 -8.70 -15.53
CA GLN A 74 -18.58 -8.24 -15.04
C GLN A 74 -18.74 -7.15 -13.96
N LYS A 75 -19.53 -6.11 -14.22
CA LYS A 75 -19.78 -5.03 -13.25
C LYS A 75 -20.49 -5.52 -11.97
N PHE A 76 -21.40 -6.48 -12.11
CA PHE A 76 -22.05 -7.10 -10.95
C PHE A 76 -21.07 -7.89 -10.07
N VAL A 77 -20.15 -8.66 -10.69
CA VAL A 77 -19.08 -9.36 -9.98
C VAL A 77 -18.11 -8.39 -9.31
N GLN A 78 -17.69 -7.32 -10.01
CA GLN A 78 -16.81 -6.29 -9.45
C GLN A 78 -17.43 -5.64 -8.21
N ALA A 79 -18.69 -5.20 -8.29
CA ALA A 79 -19.40 -4.61 -7.15
C ALA A 79 -19.57 -5.59 -5.97
N LEU A 80 -19.77 -6.89 -6.25
CA LEU A 80 -19.87 -7.92 -5.20
C LEU A 80 -18.51 -8.16 -4.50
N SER A 81 -17.42 -8.21 -5.26
CA SER A 81 -16.06 -8.31 -4.70
C SER A 81 -15.68 -7.06 -3.89
N GLY A 82 -15.97 -5.86 -4.41
CA GLY A 82 -15.76 -4.59 -3.73
C GLY A 82 -16.49 -4.54 -2.38
N ALA A 83 -17.78 -4.87 -2.36
CA ALA A 83 -18.55 -4.96 -1.11
C ALA A 83 -17.96 -5.96 -0.11
N GLY A 84 -17.45 -7.11 -0.58
CA GLY A 84 -16.72 -8.08 0.24
C GLY A 84 -15.48 -7.49 0.90
N ASN A 85 -14.70 -6.71 0.14
CA ASN A 85 -13.53 -5.99 0.64
C ASN A 85 -13.93 -4.90 1.64
N SER A 86 -14.95 -4.07 1.37
CA SER A 86 -15.42 -3.02 2.28
C SER A 86 -15.85 -3.59 3.64
N TYR A 87 -16.48 -4.76 3.69
CA TYR A 87 -16.78 -5.44 4.95
C TYR A 87 -15.52 -5.94 5.68
N GLY A 88 -14.52 -6.47 4.95
CA GLY A 88 -13.24 -6.86 5.53
C GLY A 88 -12.45 -5.67 6.11
N VAL A 89 -12.43 -4.55 5.39
CA VAL A 89 -11.82 -3.28 5.84
C VAL A 89 -12.56 -2.73 7.06
N ALA A 90 -13.89 -2.73 7.07
CA ALA A 90 -14.68 -2.27 8.22
C ALA A 90 -14.37 -3.07 9.51
N GLU A 91 -14.25 -4.40 9.42
CA GLU A 91 -13.84 -5.23 10.57
C GLU A 91 -12.39 -4.93 11.01
N ALA A 92 -11.45 -4.75 10.07
CA ALA A 92 -10.06 -4.41 10.39
C ALA A 92 -9.91 -3.01 11.02
N VAL A 93 -10.65 -2.02 10.54
CA VAL A 93 -10.70 -0.66 11.09
C VAL A 93 -11.33 -0.66 12.48
N ASN A 94 -12.45 -1.36 12.68
CA ASN A 94 -13.07 -1.49 14.01
C ASN A 94 -12.12 -2.20 15.01
N ALA A 95 -11.43 -3.26 14.59
CA ALA A 95 -10.48 -3.98 15.45
C ALA A 95 -9.26 -3.11 15.85
N SER A 96 -8.69 -2.37 14.90
CA SER A 96 -7.53 -1.52 15.13
C SER A 96 -7.86 -0.27 15.97
N ILE A 97 -8.99 0.40 15.72
CA ILE A 97 -9.44 1.54 16.54
C ILE A 97 -9.59 1.14 18.02
N VAL A 98 -10.21 -0.02 18.30
CA VAL A 98 -10.35 -0.52 19.68
C VAL A 98 -8.98 -0.81 20.30
N GLN A 99 -8.08 -1.50 19.59
CA GLN A 99 -6.75 -1.83 20.11
C GLN A 99 -5.86 -0.61 20.37
N THR A 100 -5.92 0.43 19.53
CA THR A 100 -5.14 1.67 19.72
C THR A 100 -5.68 2.48 20.90
N ILE A 101 -7.00 2.66 21.00
CA ILE A 101 -7.62 3.39 22.13
C ILE A 101 -7.34 2.68 23.47
N GLU A 102 -7.39 1.34 23.51
CA GLU A 102 -7.00 0.59 24.70
C GLU A 102 -5.52 0.76 25.05
N GLN A 103 -4.61 0.69 24.08
CA GLN A 103 -3.17 0.80 24.33
C GLN A 103 -2.74 2.21 24.76
N ASP A 104 -3.24 3.28 24.14
CA ASP A 104 -2.91 4.65 24.52
C ASP A 104 -3.46 5.01 25.91
N LEU A 105 -4.70 4.61 26.21
CA LEU A 105 -5.31 4.85 27.52
C LEU A 105 -4.61 4.06 28.63
N LEU A 106 -4.27 2.79 28.38
CA LEU A 106 -3.47 1.99 29.31
C LEU A 106 -2.06 2.56 29.47
N GLY A 107 -1.42 3.04 28.39
CA GLY A 107 -0.11 3.69 28.44
C GLY A 107 -0.11 4.91 29.36
N LEU A 108 -1.08 5.81 29.18
CA LEU A 108 -1.23 7.03 29.99
C LEU A 108 -1.52 6.72 31.47
N ILE A 109 -2.36 5.73 31.76
CA ILE A 109 -2.68 5.29 33.13
C ILE A 109 -1.48 4.59 33.79
N ASN A 110 -0.68 3.85 33.02
CA ASN A 110 0.45 3.08 33.53
C ASN A 110 1.73 3.89 33.70
N ALA A 111 1.94 4.98 32.95
CA ALA A 111 3.18 5.74 32.96
C ALA A 111 3.68 6.12 34.37
N PRO A 112 2.84 6.59 35.33
CA PRO A 112 3.30 6.88 36.69
C PRO A 112 3.72 5.64 37.48
N ALA A 113 3.05 4.50 37.27
CA ALA A 113 3.35 3.24 37.97
C ALA A 113 4.60 2.55 37.39
N LEU A 114 4.77 2.58 36.06
CA LEU A 114 5.98 2.12 35.38
C LEU A 114 7.21 2.94 35.84
N ALA A 115 7.09 4.27 35.89
CA ALA A 115 8.19 5.15 36.31
C ALA A 115 8.58 4.99 37.79
N LEU A 116 7.63 4.66 38.68
CA LEU A 116 7.87 4.60 40.13
C LEU A 116 8.13 3.18 40.67
N LEU A 117 7.52 2.16 40.05
CA LEU A 117 7.48 0.78 40.57
C LEU A 117 7.94 -0.27 39.53
N ASN A 118 8.34 0.16 38.33
CA ASN A 118 8.76 -0.70 37.21
C ASN A 118 7.74 -1.81 36.88
N ARG A 119 6.45 -1.52 37.08
CA ARG A 119 5.31 -2.43 36.88
C ARG A 119 4.06 -1.62 36.53
N PRO A 120 3.24 -2.02 35.54
CA PRO A 120 2.02 -1.30 35.20
C PRO A 120 1.00 -1.32 36.35
N LEU A 121 0.09 -0.35 36.35
CA LEU A 121 -1.05 -0.29 37.27
C LEU A 121 -2.18 -1.23 36.79
N ILE A 122 -2.44 -1.26 35.48
CA ILE A 122 -3.47 -2.04 34.81
C ILE A 122 -2.89 -2.66 33.52
N GLY A 123 -3.08 -3.96 33.31
CA GLY A 123 -2.63 -4.68 32.11
C GLY A 123 -2.09 -6.08 32.44
N ASN A 124 -2.09 -6.98 31.46
CA ASN A 124 -1.53 -8.33 31.66
C ASN A 124 0.01 -8.30 31.68
N GLY A 125 0.61 -9.29 32.35
CA GLY A 125 2.06 -9.50 32.30
C GLY A 125 2.51 -10.04 30.96
N THR A 126 3.73 -9.72 30.55
CA THR A 126 4.33 -10.21 29.29
C THR A 126 4.58 -11.72 29.36
N ASP A 127 4.12 -12.47 28.36
CA ASP A 127 4.43 -13.90 28.24
C ASP A 127 5.94 -14.13 27.99
N GLY A 128 6.50 -15.19 28.58
CA GLY A 128 7.88 -15.60 28.36
C GLY A 128 8.08 -16.22 26.97
N ALA A 129 9.20 -15.92 26.32
CA ALA A 129 9.46 -16.37 24.96
C ALA A 129 9.44 -17.92 24.82
N PRO A 130 8.66 -18.50 23.89
CA PRO A 130 8.63 -19.95 23.66
C PRO A 130 10.01 -20.53 23.34
N GLY A 131 10.28 -21.74 23.82
CA GLY A 131 11.57 -22.43 23.63
C GLY A 131 12.74 -21.87 24.45
N THR A 132 12.53 -20.91 25.35
CA THR A 132 13.60 -20.31 26.19
C THR A 132 13.57 -20.72 27.67
N GLY A 133 12.44 -21.23 28.16
CA GLY A 133 12.20 -21.40 29.61
C GLY A 133 12.03 -20.09 30.40
N GLN A 134 11.87 -18.94 29.73
CA GLN A 134 11.68 -17.65 30.39
C GLN A 134 10.38 -17.61 31.20
N ASN A 135 10.45 -17.09 32.42
CA ASN A 135 9.26 -16.86 33.26
C ASN A 135 8.34 -15.78 32.64
N GLY A 136 7.03 -15.95 32.80
CA GLY A 136 6.06 -14.90 32.49
C GLY A 136 6.16 -13.73 33.47
N GLY A 137 5.97 -12.52 32.96
CA GLY A 137 5.98 -11.28 33.74
C GLY A 137 4.75 -11.17 34.67
N PRO A 138 4.86 -10.42 35.79
CA PRO A 138 3.72 -10.18 36.67
C PRO A 138 2.68 -9.28 35.99
N GLY A 139 1.39 -9.52 36.29
CA GLY A 139 0.29 -8.65 35.85
C GLY A 139 0.35 -7.27 36.52
N GLY A 140 -0.47 -6.33 36.05
CA GLY A 140 -0.62 -4.99 36.62
C GLY A 140 -0.94 -5.01 38.12
N LEU A 141 -0.56 -3.95 38.84
CA LEU A 141 -0.69 -3.86 40.31
C LEU A 141 -2.15 -3.98 40.78
N LEU A 142 -3.10 -3.36 40.07
CA LEU A 142 -4.52 -3.39 40.41
C LEU A 142 -5.27 -4.44 39.59
N PHE A 143 -5.19 -4.38 38.27
CA PHE A 143 -5.92 -5.28 37.37
C PHE A 143 -4.96 -5.87 36.34
N GLY A 144 -4.92 -7.19 36.23
CA GLY A 144 -4.09 -7.85 35.22
C GLY A 144 -3.81 -9.32 35.54
N ASN A 145 -3.95 -10.17 34.54
CA ASN A 145 -3.47 -11.54 34.62
C ASN A 145 -1.93 -11.56 34.58
N GLY A 146 -1.30 -12.54 35.21
CA GLY A 146 0.12 -12.81 34.99
C GLY A 146 0.36 -13.40 33.59
N GLY A 147 1.53 -13.09 33.00
CA GLY A 147 1.92 -13.66 31.70
C GLY A 147 2.24 -15.15 31.81
N ASN A 148 2.05 -15.91 30.74
CA ASN A 148 2.40 -17.34 30.71
C ASN A 148 3.92 -17.53 30.68
N GLY A 149 4.41 -18.63 31.26
CA GLY A 149 5.81 -19.04 31.15
C GLY A 149 6.13 -19.59 29.76
N GLY A 150 7.27 -19.20 29.21
CA GLY A 150 7.77 -19.74 27.94
C GLY A 150 8.12 -21.22 28.08
N SER A 151 7.83 -22.02 27.05
CA SER A 151 8.24 -23.42 26.99
C SER A 151 9.76 -23.56 27.02
N GLY A 152 10.27 -24.70 27.53
CA GLY A 152 11.70 -24.98 27.58
C GLY A 152 12.29 -25.34 26.21
N ALA A 153 13.57 -25.03 26.00
CA ALA A 153 14.39 -25.62 24.94
C ALA A 153 14.51 -27.16 25.14
N PRO A 154 14.97 -27.95 24.14
CA PRO A 154 15.06 -29.40 24.29
C PRO A 154 15.83 -29.87 25.54
N GLY A 155 15.16 -30.65 26.39
CA GLY A 155 15.66 -31.10 27.71
C GLY A 155 15.70 -30.04 28.82
N GLN A 156 15.32 -28.78 28.55
CA GLN A 156 15.33 -27.68 29.50
C GLN A 156 13.95 -27.44 30.13
N PRO A 157 13.87 -26.94 31.38
CA PRO A 157 12.59 -26.68 32.04
C PRO A 157 11.81 -25.56 31.37
N GLY A 158 10.48 -25.60 31.52
CA GLY A 158 9.59 -24.49 31.16
C GLY A 158 9.58 -23.40 32.23
N GLY A 159 9.32 -22.16 31.81
CA GLY A 159 9.28 -21.00 32.70
C GLY A 159 8.08 -21.01 33.64
N ARG A 160 8.23 -20.39 34.81
CA ARG A 160 7.12 -20.16 35.74
C ARG A 160 6.15 -19.14 35.16
N GLY A 161 4.84 -19.36 35.33
CA GLY A 161 3.81 -18.37 35.04
C GLY A 161 3.90 -17.16 35.97
N GLY A 162 3.60 -15.98 35.45
CA GLY A 162 3.60 -14.72 36.20
C GLY A 162 2.47 -14.63 37.21
N ASP A 163 2.68 -13.88 38.29
CA ASP A 163 1.67 -13.63 39.32
C ASP A 163 0.78 -12.43 38.95
N ALA A 164 -0.50 -12.51 39.29
CA ALA A 164 -1.45 -11.40 39.13
C ALA A 164 -1.25 -10.27 40.16
N GLY A 165 -2.04 -9.20 40.02
CA GLY A 165 -2.09 -8.07 40.96
C GLY A 165 -3.12 -8.22 42.08
N LEU A 166 -3.85 -7.14 42.35
CA LEU A 166 -5.00 -7.14 43.25
C LEU A 166 -6.15 -7.99 42.67
N PHE A 167 -6.39 -7.90 41.36
CA PHE A 167 -7.40 -8.66 40.62
C PHE A 167 -6.80 -9.24 39.32
N GLY A 168 -6.95 -10.54 39.08
CA GLY A 168 -6.52 -11.21 37.85
C GLY A 168 -6.15 -12.67 38.06
N ASN A 169 -6.07 -13.47 37.00
CA ASN A 169 -5.65 -14.87 37.07
C ASN A 169 -4.12 -14.99 36.97
N GLY A 170 -3.54 -15.98 37.64
CA GLY A 170 -2.12 -16.30 37.46
C GLY A 170 -1.84 -16.87 36.07
N GLY A 171 -0.67 -16.55 35.50
CA GLY A 171 -0.24 -17.08 34.20
C GLY A 171 0.04 -18.58 34.27
N GLN A 172 -0.12 -19.29 33.15
CA GLN A 172 0.18 -20.72 33.08
C GLN A 172 1.69 -20.95 33.10
N GLY A 173 2.13 -22.06 33.68
CA GLY A 173 3.52 -22.51 33.59
C GLY A 173 3.85 -23.04 32.20
N GLY A 174 5.04 -22.74 31.70
CA GLY A 174 5.51 -23.23 30.41
C GLY A 174 5.76 -24.73 30.42
N ALA A 175 5.48 -25.42 29.32
CA ALA A 175 5.82 -26.83 29.18
C ALA A 175 7.35 -27.04 29.17
N GLY A 176 7.82 -28.09 29.84
CA GLY A 176 9.22 -28.52 29.77
C GLY A 176 9.55 -29.04 28.38
N GLY A 177 10.74 -28.73 27.88
CA GLY A 177 11.15 -29.16 26.55
C GLY A 177 11.43 -30.66 26.49
N ASN A 178 10.87 -31.34 25.51
CA ASN A 178 11.20 -32.74 25.22
C ASN A 178 12.72 -32.91 25.04
N ALA A 179 13.26 -34.06 25.41
CA ALA A 179 14.67 -34.39 25.20
C ALA A 179 15.07 -34.21 23.73
N PRO A 180 16.33 -33.82 23.43
CA PRO A 180 16.92 -34.01 22.11
C PRO A 180 16.79 -35.48 21.68
N VAL A 181 16.65 -35.74 20.39
CA VAL A 181 16.64 -37.10 19.83
C VAL A 181 17.97 -37.42 19.13
N ASP A 182 18.35 -38.69 19.12
CA ASP A 182 19.48 -39.19 18.35
C ASP A 182 19.13 -39.43 16.87
N ALA A 183 20.10 -39.92 16.09
CA ALA A 183 19.94 -40.21 14.67
C ALA A 183 18.95 -41.36 14.35
N SER A 184 18.45 -42.08 15.36
CA SER A 184 17.36 -43.07 15.23
C SER A 184 15.98 -42.51 15.60
N GLY A 185 15.90 -41.27 16.08
CA GLY A 185 14.70 -40.65 16.61
C GLY A 185 14.39 -41.03 18.07
N ALA A 186 15.27 -41.77 18.74
CA ALA A 186 15.13 -42.10 20.15
C ALA A 186 15.59 -40.92 21.04
N PRO A 187 14.96 -40.67 22.20
CA PRO A 187 15.44 -39.65 23.14
C PRO A 187 16.89 -39.87 23.57
N ALA A 188 17.73 -38.86 23.38
CA ALA A 188 19.14 -38.81 23.74
C ALA A 188 19.39 -38.13 25.11
N GLY A 189 18.34 -37.95 25.92
CA GLY A 189 18.43 -37.32 27.24
C GLY A 189 17.11 -37.35 28.01
N ASN A 190 17.07 -36.66 29.15
CA ASN A 190 15.86 -36.46 29.94
C ASN A 190 15.00 -35.35 29.32
N GLY A 191 13.68 -35.41 29.55
CA GLY A 191 12.80 -34.29 29.29
C GLY A 191 12.91 -33.23 30.39
N GLY A 192 12.75 -31.96 30.04
CA GLY A 192 12.74 -30.85 30.99
C GLY A 192 11.48 -30.84 31.86
N ALA A 193 11.57 -30.32 33.09
CA ALA A 193 10.42 -30.19 33.97
C ALA A 193 9.46 -29.08 33.49
N GLY A 194 8.17 -29.24 33.76
CA GLY A 194 7.18 -28.19 33.54
C GLY A 194 7.32 -27.04 34.54
N GLY A 195 7.13 -25.81 34.07
CA GLY A 195 7.14 -24.62 34.91
C GLY A 195 5.92 -24.58 35.83
N ALA A 196 6.07 -24.03 37.04
CA ALA A 196 4.92 -23.85 37.95
C ALA A 196 3.98 -22.74 37.43
N GLY A 197 2.69 -22.85 37.75
CA GLY A 197 1.72 -21.79 37.48
C GLY A 197 1.89 -20.60 38.42
N GLY A 198 1.51 -19.41 37.95
CA GLY A 198 1.51 -18.17 38.73
C GLY A 198 0.30 -18.06 39.66
N HIS A 199 0.39 -17.19 40.65
CA HIS A 199 -0.68 -16.95 41.63
C HIS A 199 -1.79 -16.05 41.07
N GLY A 200 -3.04 -16.38 41.42
CA GLY A 200 -4.20 -15.52 41.22
C GLY A 200 -4.17 -14.29 42.13
N GLY A 201 -4.96 -13.27 41.77
CA GLY A 201 -4.91 -11.95 42.36
C GLY A 201 -5.34 -11.93 43.82
N PHE A 202 -4.81 -10.98 44.59
CA PHE A 202 -4.97 -10.96 46.05
C PHE A 202 -6.44 -10.91 46.52
N LEU A 203 -7.32 -10.21 45.80
CA LEU A 203 -8.77 -10.14 46.08
C LEU A 203 -9.62 -11.02 45.15
N TYR A 204 -9.18 -11.27 43.91
CA TYR A 204 -9.92 -12.13 42.97
C TYR A 204 -9.02 -12.73 41.89
N GLY A 205 -9.34 -13.96 41.49
CA GLY A 205 -8.74 -14.67 40.35
C GLY A 205 -8.18 -16.04 40.71
N ASN A 206 -8.17 -16.95 39.75
CA ASN A 206 -7.66 -18.31 39.89
C ASN A 206 -6.14 -18.35 39.72
N GLY A 207 -5.50 -19.37 40.29
CA GLY A 207 -4.10 -19.67 39.99
C GLY A 207 -3.95 -20.25 38.58
N GLY A 208 -2.82 -19.97 37.94
CA GLY A 208 -2.50 -20.57 36.65
C GLY A 208 -2.18 -22.06 36.78
N ASN A 209 -2.47 -22.85 35.74
CA ASN A 209 -2.07 -24.25 35.71
C ASN A 209 -0.53 -24.37 35.63
N GLY A 210 0.02 -25.44 36.21
CA GLY A 210 1.41 -25.82 35.96
C GLY A 210 1.58 -26.38 34.55
N GLY A 211 2.74 -26.14 33.94
CA GLY A 211 3.09 -26.68 32.63
C GLY A 211 3.38 -28.18 32.72
N ASN A 212 3.17 -28.90 31.61
CA ASN A 212 3.51 -30.32 31.53
C ASN A 212 5.02 -30.53 31.46
N GLY A 213 5.52 -31.66 31.96
CA GLY A 213 6.90 -32.09 31.75
C GLY A 213 7.14 -32.58 30.33
N GLY A 214 8.36 -32.39 29.84
CA GLY A 214 8.79 -32.87 28.52
C GLY A 214 9.05 -34.38 28.51
N ASN A 215 8.86 -35.02 27.36
CA ASN A 215 9.13 -36.44 27.17
C ASN A 215 10.65 -36.71 27.03
N GLY A 216 11.12 -37.91 27.39
CA GLY A 216 12.56 -38.26 27.27
C GLY A 216 12.88 -39.72 27.62
N ILE A 217 14.16 -40.02 27.87
CA ILE A 217 14.59 -41.32 28.45
C ILE A 217 13.91 -41.50 29.81
N ILE A 218 14.00 -40.46 30.63
CA ILE A 218 13.13 -40.18 31.77
C ILE A 218 12.39 -38.88 31.41
N GLY A 219 11.07 -38.87 31.52
CA GLY A 219 10.28 -37.65 31.33
C GLY A 219 10.50 -36.65 32.47
N GLY A 220 10.36 -35.36 32.17
CA GLY A 220 10.37 -34.31 33.19
C GLY A 220 9.11 -34.36 34.06
N ALA A 221 9.21 -33.93 35.30
CA ALA A 221 8.04 -33.78 36.17
C ALA A 221 7.13 -32.64 35.70
N GLY A 222 5.83 -32.76 35.92
CA GLY A 222 4.87 -31.67 35.73
C GLY A 222 5.06 -30.54 36.74
N GLY A 223 4.80 -29.31 36.31
CA GLY A 223 4.84 -28.13 37.18
C GLY A 223 3.68 -28.10 38.16
N ALA A 224 3.90 -27.54 39.35
CA ALA A 224 2.81 -27.32 40.31
C ALA A 224 1.84 -26.23 39.83
N GLY A 225 0.55 -26.39 40.09
CA GLY A 225 -0.45 -25.35 39.88
C GLY A 225 -0.25 -24.17 40.83
N GLY A 226 -0.51 -22.96 40.34
CA GLY A 226 -0.50 -21.75 41.14
C GLY A 226 -1.68 -21.70 42.11
N GLN A 227 -1.52 -20.98 43.22
CA GLN A 227 -2.63 -20.77 44.18
C GLN A 227 -3.58 -19.68 43.66
N GLY A 228 -4.88 -19.86 43.85
CA GLY A 228 -5.88 -18.82 43.58
C GLY A 228 -5.99 -17.80 44.73
N SER A 229 -6.77 -16.75 44.49
CA SER A 229 -7.14 -15.74 45.49
C SER A 229 -7.71 -16.36 46.77
N PRO A 230 -7.23 -15.96 47.98
CA PRO A 230 -7.76 -16.45 49.25
C PRO A 230 -9.26 -16.24 49.48
N LEU A 231 -9.90 -15.32 48.73
CA LEU A 231 -11.32 -14.98 48.90
C LEU A 231 -12.27 -15.83 48.06
N SER A 232 -11.86 -16.25 46.86
CA SER A 232 -12.75 -16.94 45.89
C SER A 232 -12.03 -17.62 44.71
N GLY A 233 -10.70 -17.62 44.67
CA GLY A 233 -9.92 -18.15 43.55
C GLY A 233 -9.62 -19.64 43.70
N HIS A 234 -9.82 -20.39 42.63
CA HIS A 234 -9.43 -21.80 42.57
C HIS A 234 -7.92 -21.92 42.35
N PRO A 235 -7.24 -22.90 42.95
CA PRO A 235 -5.88 -23.25 42.56
C PRO A 235 -5.88 -23.79 41.12
N GLY A 236 -4.81 -23.53 40.38
CA GLY A 236 -4.58 -24.16 39.09
C GLY A 236 -4.30 -25.65 39.23
N ALA A 237 -4.52 -26.40 38.16
CA ALA A 237 -4.12 -27.81 38.10
C ALA A 237 -2.59 -27.93 38.04
N ASN A 238 -2.04 -29.01 38.60
CA ASN A 238 -0.66 -29.42 38.30
C ASN A 238 -0.59 -29.90 36.84
N GLY A 239 0.53 -29.62 36.17
CA GLY A 239 0.84 -30.24 34.88
C GLY A 239 1.09 -31.74 35.03
N ILE A 240 0.99 -32.48 33.93
CA ILE A 240 1.32 -33.91 33.90
C ILE A 240 2.83 -34.14 33.69
N ASP A 241 3.35 -35.23 34.25
CA ASP A 241 4.70 -35.71 33.97
C ASP A 241 4.85 -36.13 32.50
N GLY A 242 6.02 -35.91 31.92
CA GLY A 242 6.36 -36.35 30.57
C GLY A 242 6.57 -37.86 30.48
N THR A 243 6.43 -38.42 29.28
CA THR A 243 6.60 -39.86 29.06
C THR A 243 8.08 -40.28 29.01
N SER A 244 8.40 -41.41 29.63
CA SER A 244 9.68 -42.10 29.52
C SER A 244 9.66 -43.17 28.43
N THR A 245 10.73 -43.29 27.65
CA THR A 245 10.84 -44.28 26.55
C THR A 245 11.60 -45.56 26.93
N GLY A 246 11.87 -45.78 28.22
CA GLY A 246 12.59 -46.95 28.73
C GLY A 246 11.72 -48.18 28.94
N SER A 247 12.04 -49.29 28.27
CA SER A 247 11.38 -50.59 28.50
C SER A 247 11.98 -51.35 29.68
N GLY A 248 11.24 -51.42 30.81
CA GLY A 248 11.39 -52.49 31.80
C GLY A 248 11.59 -52.09 33.27
N THR A 249 10.63 -52.50 34.11
CA THR A 249 10.76 -52.76 35.56
C THR A 249 11.20 -51.63 36.52
N GLY A 250 10.19 -50.96 37.08
CA GLY A 250 10.07 -50.77 38.54
C GLY A 250 10.60 -49.47 39.14
N GLY A 251 9.77 -48.80 39.97
CA GLY A 251 10.28 -47.92 41.03
C GLY A 251 9.75 -46.49 41.14
N SER A 252 8.67 -46.09 40.47
CA SER A 252 8.05 -44.76 40.75
C SER A 252 7.43 -44.72 42.14
N THR A 253 8.22 -44.27 43.14
CA THR A 253 7.78 -44.11 44.52
C THR A 253 6.75 -42.99 44.65
N SER A 254 5.51 -43.34 44.99
CA SER A 254 4.45 -42.39 45.26
C SER A 254 4.70 -41.61 46.56
N THR A 255 5.03 -40.32 46.45
CA THR A 255 4.97 -39.36 47.57
C THR A 255 3.98 -38.24 47.30
N GLY A 256 2.80 -38.59 46.79
CA GLY A 256 1.65 -37.70 46.76
C GLY A 256 0.94 -37.72 48.12
N THR A 257 1.20 -36.73 48.97
CA THR A 257 0.33 -36.44 50.12
C THR A 257 -1.05 -35.99 49.63
N GLY A 258 -2.11 -36.45 50.31
CA GLY A 258 -3.49 -36.34 49.84
C GLY A 258 -4.12 -34.94 49.92
N GLY A 259 -5.38 -34.81 49.54
CA GLY A 259 -6.29 -35.90 49.14
C GLY A 259 -7.55 -35.41 48.44
N GLY A 260 -8.31 -36.35 47.87
CA GLY A 260 -9.50 -36.04 47.07
C GLY A 260 -10.81 -36.24 47.82
N THR A 261 -11.80 -35.43 47.45
CA THR A 261 -13.23 -35.71 47.63
C THR A 261 -13.90 -35.77 46.25
N SER A 262 -14.33 -36.96 45.85
CA SER A 262 -14.97 -37.21 44.55
C SER A 262 -16.49 -37.09 44.64
N GLY A 263 -17.14 -36.53 43.61
CA GLY A 263 -18.60 -36.61 43.50
C GLY A 263 -19.23 -35.79 42.36
N GLY A 264 -20.13 -36.41 41.58
CA GLY A 264 -21.25 -35.68 40.97
C GLY A 264 -21.19 -35.32 39.48
N ASN A 265 -21.07 -36.33 38.62
CA ASN A 265 -21.28 -36.33 37.15
C ASN A 265 -22.47 -35.49 36.57
N THR A 266 -22.45 -35.28 35.24
CA THR A 266 -23.48 -34.69 34.33
C THR A 266 -23.62 -33.15 34.29
N GLY A 267 -23.99 -32.50 33.17
CA GLY A 267 -24.07 -32.99 31.77
C GLY A 267 -25.11 -32.28 30.88
N SER A 268 -24.70 -31.81 29.67
CA SER A 268 -25.54 -31.24 28.59
C SER A 268 -26.22 -29.87 28.86
N GLY A 269 -26.63 -29.15 27.79
CA GLY A 269 -27.58 -28.03 27.89
C GLY A 269 -27.32 -26.79 27.01
N SER A 270 -28.04 -26.69 25.89
CA SER A 270 -28.19 -25.46 25.06
C SER A 270 -29.19 -24.45 25.67
N GLY A 271 -29.12 -23.15 25.33
CA GLY A 271 -30.33 -22.29 25.34
C GLY A 271 -30.23 -20.77 25.64
N THR A 272 -30.09 -19.95 24.60
CA THR A 272 -30.79 -18.66 24.31
C THR A 272 -31.49 -17.78 25.38
N GLY A 273 -31.22 -16.45 25.34
CA GLY A 273 -32.18 -15.34 25.65
C GLY A 273 -32.02 -14.62 27.01
N GLY A 274 -32.40 -13.33 27.20
CA GLY A 274 -32.82 -12.27 26.26
C GLY A 274 -33.49 -11.04 26.95
N GLY A 275 -33.28 -9.81 26.41
CA GLY A 275 -33.93 -8.53 26.84
C GLY A 275 -33.29 -7.80 28.05
N THR A 276 -33.57 -6.52 28.40
CA THR A 276 -34.35 -5.37 27.85
C THR A 276 -34.24 -4.17 28.85
N SER A 277 -34.37 -2.85 28.56
CA SER A 277 -34.21 -1.99 27.36
C SER A 277 -34.58 -0.49 27.65
N GLY A 278 -33.76 0.51 27.28
CA GLY A 278 -34.09 1.97 27.31
C GLY A 278 -32.89 2.88 27.67
N GLY A 279 -32.82 4.19 27.38
CA GLY A 279 -33.67 5.08 26.55
C GLY A 279 -33.36 6.59 26.76
N GLY A 280 -33.31 7.42 25.71
CA GLY A 280 -33.02 8.88 25.77
C GLY A 280 -32.87 9.55 24.39
N THR A 281 -33.01 10.89 24.27
CA THR A 281 -33.21 11.58 22.96
C THR A 281 -32.67 13.03 22.84
N GLY A 282 -32.23 13.41 21.61
CA GLY A 282 -31.96 14.80 21.14
C GLY A 282 -30.47 15.19 21.08
N GLY A 283 -29.96 16.09 20.21
CA GLY A 283 -30.54 16.73 19.01
C GLY A 283 -30.17 18.23 18.84
N GLY A 284 -29.38 18.62 17.81
CA GLY A 284 -29.19 20.03 17.42
C GLY A 284 -27.91 20.45 16.66
N THR A 285 -28.07 20.77 15.36
CA THR A 285 -27.43 21.85 14.55
C THR A 285 -25.98 22.34 14.76
N SER A 286 -25.16 22.15 13.72
CA SER A 286 -24.23 23.11 13.03
C SER A 286 -23.33 24.09 13.81
N GLY A 287 -22.03 24.08 13.47
CA GLY A 287 -21.11 25.20 13.64
C GLY A 287 -19.81 25.01 12.84
N GLY A 288 -19.44 25.95 11.98
CA GLY A 288 -18.17 25.94 11.24
C GLY A 288 -17.11 26.80 11.94
N GLY A 289 -15.82 26.51 11.72
CA GLY A 289 -14.70 27.26 12.31
C GLY A 289 -13.44 27.21 11.46
N THR A 290 -12.96 28.38 11.04
CA THR A 290 -11.73 28.56 10.26
C THR A 290 -10.51 28.72 11.18
N GLY A 291 -9.42 27.99 10.92
CA GLY A 291 -8.12 28.21 11.55
C GLY A 291 -7.23 29.13 10.72
N THR A 292 -6.56 30.11 11.35
CA THR A 292 -5.70 31.10 10.66
C THR A 292 -4.21 30.85 10.93
N GLY A 293 -3.40 30.89 9.87
CA GLY A 293 -1.92 30.88 9.93
C GLY A 293 -1.33 32.26 9.64
N THR A 294 -0.19 32.59 10.25
CA THR A 294 0.37 33.95 10.25
C THR A 294 1.27 34.25 9.05
N GLY A 295 0.66 34.45 7.87
CA GLY A 295 1.29 35.20 6.77
C GLY A 295 1.00 36.71 6.88
N THR A 296 1.68 37.53 6.09
CA THR A 296 1.34 38.97 5.93
C THR A 296 0.03 39.21 5.18
N GLY A 297 -0.55 38.15 4.58
CA GLY A 297 -1.76 38.24 3.78
C GLY A 297 -1.53 38.93 2.43
N ILE A 298 -0.35 38.74 1.84
CA ILE A 298 0.00 39.28 0.53
C ILE A 298 0.62 38.16 -0.29
N GLU A 299 0.01 37.87 -1.44
CA GLU A 299 0.44 36.87 -2.41
C GLU A 299 0.72 37.55 -3.75
N ALA A 300 1.61 36.98 -4.57
CA ALA A 300 1.85 37.44 -5.93
C ALA A 300 2.13 36.27 -6.87
N THR A 301 1.26 36.08 -7.86
CA THR A 301 1.36 35.04 -8.88
C THR A 301 1.90 35.63 -10.18
N TYR A 302 2.93 35.02 -10.75
CA TYR A 302 3.46 35.39 -12.07
C TYR A 302 2.82 34.55 -13.17
N ASN A 303 2.55 35.16 -14.34
CA ASN A 303 1.99 34.48 -15.50
C ASN A 303 2.57 35.05 -16.81
N VAL A 304 2.88 34.20 -17.78
CA VAL A 304 3.32 34.59 -19.13
C VAL A 304 2.11 34.54 -20.07
N GLY A 305 1.76 35.68 -20.67
CA GLY A 305 0.58 35.80 -21.53
C GLY A 305 0.85 35.40 -22.99
N SER A 306 2.03 35.69 -23.52
CA SER A 306 2.45 35.31 -24.89
C SER A 306 3.97 35.47 -25.05
N GLN A 307 4.58 34.66 -25.90
CA GLN A 307 6.03 34.68 -26.18
C GLN A 307 6.31 34.51 -27.68
N TRP A 308 7.39 35.12 -28.16
CA TRP A 308 7.92 35.01 -29.52
C TRP A 308 9.45 35.14 -29.50
N ASP A 309 10.12 34.89 -30.63
CA ASP A 309 11.58 34.75 -30.77
C ASP A 309 12.44 35.92 -30.24
N SER A 310 11.84 37.09 -29.96
CA SER A 310 12.53 38.30 -29.52
C SER A 310 11.89 38.98 -28.31
N GLY A 311 10.94 38.35 -27.62
CA GLY A 311 10.28 38.94 -26.47
C GLY A 311 9.03 38.19 -25.98
N PHE A 312 8.44 38.71 -24.91
CA PHE A 312 7.25 38.15 -24.30
C PHE A 312 6.38 39.23 -23.63
N THR A 313 5.14 38.88 -23.33
CA THR A 313 4.26 39.59 -22.41
C THR A 313 4.02 38.74 -21.17
N ALA A 314 4.09 39.36 -19.99
CA ALA A 314 3.85 38.71 -18.71
C ALA A 314 3.09 39.61 -17.74
N SER A 315 2.67 39.07 -16.60
CA SER A 315 1.98 39.81 -15.56
C SER A 315 2.17 39.23 -14.17
N TYR A 316 2.12 40.10 -13.17
CA TYR A 316 1.93 39.74 -11.76
C TYR A 316 0.50 40.05 -11.35
N THR A 317 -0.21 39.07 -10.80
CA THR A 317 -1.43 39.29 -10.02
C THR A 317 -1.05 39.34 -8.55
N ILE A 318 -1.27 40.48 -7.89
CA ILE A 318 -1.07 40.66 -6.45
C ILE A 318 -2.42 40.48 -5.76
N THR A 319 -2.49 39.63 -4.73
CA THR A 319 -3.68 39.39 -3.92
C THR A 319 -3.43 39.79 -2.48
N ASN A 320 -4.38 40.49 -1.86
CA ASN A 320 -4.35 40.86 -0.45
C ASN A 320 -5.28 39.93 0.34
N SER A 321 -4.79 38.75 0.72
CA SER A 321 -5.48 37.82 1.64
C SER A 321 -5.48 38.31 3.10
N GLY A 322 -4.86 39.46 3.39
CA GLY A 322 -4.79 40.07 4.72
C GLY A 322 -6.01 40.89 5.13
N ALA A 323 -6.16 41.12 6.43
CA ALA A 323 -7.31 41.83 7.01
C ALA A 323 -7.27 43.37 6.87
N THR A 324 -6.24 43.93 6.23
CA THR A 324 -6.02 45.38 6.09
C THR A 324 -5.71 45.75 4.64
N SER A 325 -6.28 46.86 4.14
CA SER A 325 -6.01 47.33 2.77
C SER A 325 -4.53 47.63 2.53
N LEU A 326 -3.98 47.07 1.45
CA LEU A 326 -2.62 47.30 0.98
C LEU A 326 -2.60 48.52 0.06
N THR A 327 -2.08 49.65 0.54
CA THR A 327 -1.95 50.90 -0.22
C THR A 327 -0.49 51.17 -0.60
N ASN A 328 -0.26 51.76 -1.77
CA ASN A 328 1.06 52.00 -2.36
C ASN A 328 1.90 50.72 -2.46
N TRP A 329 1.32 49.69 -3.10
CA TRP A 329 2.02 48.44 -3.36
C TRP A 329 3.21 48.64 -4.33
N GLN A 330 4.21 47.78 -4.18
CA GLN A 330 5.41 47.77 -5.00
C GLN A 330 5.81 46.31 -5.24
N VAL A 331 5.97 45.93 -6.50
CA VAL A 331 6.49 44.61 -6.90
C VAL A 331 7.92 44.82 -7.40
N GLN A 332 8.88 44.12 -6.81
CA GLN A 332 10.29 44.15 -7.20
C GLN A 332 10.72 42.73 -7.62
N PHE A 333 11.48 42.65 -8.71
CA PHE A 333 12.05 41.40 -9.25
C PHE A 333 13.25 41.74 -10.15
N ASP A 334 14.09 40.77 -10.44
CA ASP A 334 15.20 40.90 -11.39
C ASP A 334 14.89 40.13 -12.68
N LEU A 335 15.29 40.64 -13.84
CA LEU A 335 15.32 39.89 -15.11
C LEU A 335 16.77 39.49 -15.44
N PRO A 336 17.00 38.41 -16.19
CA PRO A 336 18.34 38.11 -16.71
C PRO A 336 18.83 39.24 -17.64
N ALA A 337 20.14 39.48 -17.71
CA ALA A 337 20.71 40.56 -18.53
C ALA A 337 20.50 40.40 -20.05
N SER A 338 19.97 39.27 -20.50
CA SER A 338 19.50 38.99 -21.87
C SER A 338 18.07 39.47 -22.15
N GLU A 339 17.35 39.95 -21.12
CA GLU A 339 15.97 40.43 -21.19
C GLU A 339 15.86 41.86 -20.67
N SER A 340 14.88 42.62 -21.17
CA SER A 340 14.61 43.98 -20.70
C SER A 340 13.17 44.43 -20.96
N ILE A 341 12.55 45.08 -19.98
CA ILE A 341 11.16 45.56 -20.10
C ILE A 341 11.07 46.71 -21.12
N THR A 342 10.24 46.53 -22.14
CA THR A 342 9.96 47.52 -23.21
C THR A 342 8.68 48.32 -22.97
N GLY A 343 7.79 47.85 -22.10
CA GLY A 343 6.55 48.56 -21.74
C GLY A 343 5.80 47.92 -20.59
N VAL A 344 4.99 48.71 -19.88
CA VAL A 344 4.20 48.27 -18.70
C VAL A 344 2.80 48.87 -18.76
N TRP A 345 1.80 48.12 -18.30
CA TRP A 345 0.41 48.56 -18.13
C TRP A 345 -0.11 48.21 -16.73
N ASN A 346 -1.08 49.00 -16.24
CA ASN A 346 -1.61 48.96 -14.86
C ASN A 346 -0.57 49.24 -13.75
N GLY A 347 0.57 49.84 -14.08
CA GLY A 347 1.62 50.23 -13.14
C GLY A 347 2.64 51.15 -13.79
N GLN A 348 3.64 51.59 -13.03
CA GLN A 348 4.78 52.40 -13.47
C GLN A 348 6.07 51.67 -13.11
N VAL A 349 7.08 51.69 -13.99
CA VAL A 349 8.32 50.93 -13.80
C VAL A 349 9.55 51.81 -13.61
N ALA A 350 10.39 51.43 -12.64
CA ALA A 350 11.77 51.88 -12.49
C ALA A 350 12.72 50.69 -12.68
N GLN A 351 13.94 50.95 -13.15
CA GLN A 351 14.97 49.94 -13.39
C GLN A 351 16.31 50.38 -12.79
N SER A 352 17.06 49.43 -12.22
CA SER A 352 18.44 49.60 -11.77
C SER A 352 19.26 48.35 -12.11
N GLY A 353 20.00 48.39 -13.21
CA GLY A 353 20.68 47.20 -13.73
C GLY A 353 19.66 46.15 -14.21
N THR A 354 19.79 44.91 -13.71
CA THR A 354 18.83 43.81 -13.93
C THR A 354 17.55 43.93 -13.09
N GLN A 355 17.55 44.78 -12.05
CA GLN A 355 16.44 44.92 -11.12
C GLN A 355 15.36 45.85 -11.65
N TYR A 356 14.12 45.38 -11.57
CA TYR A 356 12.90 46.10 -11.93
C TYR A 356 12.00 46.28 -10.70
N VAL A 357 11.38 47.45 -10.63
CA VAL A 357 10.46 47.84 -9.56
C VAL A 357 9.22 48.44 -10.20
N ILE A 358 8.06 47.80 -10.02
CA ILE A 358 6.77 48.26 -10.53
C ILE A 358 5.91 48.77 -9.37
N THR A 359 5.44 50.01 -9.50
CA THR A 359 4.55 50.71 -8.56
C THR A 359 3.18 50.97 -9.20
N PRO A 360 2.16 51.49 -8.47
CA PRO A 360 0.80 51.54 -8.98
C PRO A 360 0.58 52.61 -10.04
N ALA A 361 -0.52 52.47 -10.78
CA ALA A 361 -1.16 53.57 -11.47
C ALA A 361 -2.18 54.25 -10.53
N SER A 362 -2.54 55.51 -10.81
CA SER A 362 -3.37 56.34 -9.92
C SER A 362 -4.83 55.88 -9.72
N TRP A 363 -5.21 54.73 -10.30
CA TRP A 363 -6.51 54.09 -10.16
C TRP A 363 -6.46 52.70 -9.48
N ASN A 364 -5.27 52.16 -9.19
CA ASN A 364 -5.10 50.87 -8.51
C ASN A 364 -4.13 50.95 -7.31
N GLU A 365 -3.92 52.14 -6.74
CA GLU A 365 -3.03 52.38 -5.59
C GLU A 365 -3.37 51.57 -4.32
N THR A 366 -4.59 51.06 -4.19
CA THR A 366 -5.05 50.31 -3.00
C THR A 366 -5.73 48.99 -3.36
N ILE A 367 -5.30 47.90 -2.73
CA ILE A 367 -5.91 46.58 -2.78
C ILE A 367 -6.63 46.31 -1.45
N ALA A 368 -7.96 46.21 -1.47
CA ALA A 368 -8.76 45.89 -0.28
C ALA A 368 -8.52 44.44 0.20
N PRO A 369 -8.85 44.09 1.46
CA PRO A 369 -8.90 42.70 1.94
C PRO A 369 -9.72 41.78 1.01
N GLY A 370 -9.17 40.63 0.67
CA GLY A 370 -9.73 39.68 -0.31
C GLY A 370 -9.67 40.15 -1.77
N GLY A 371 -9.09 41.32 -2.05
CA GLY A 371 -8.98 41.88 -3.39
C GLY A 371 -7.68 41.51 -4.09
N SER A 372 -7.68 41.61 -5.41
CA SER A 372 -6.49 41.42 -6.26
C SER A 372 -6.38 42.50 -7.33
N ILE A 373 -5.16 42.77 -7.80
CA ILE A 373 -4.88 43.57 -9.00
C ILE A 373 -3.89 42.85 -9.90
N THR A 374 -3.96 43.07 -11.21
CA THR A 374 -2.99 42.51 -12.17
C THR A 374 -2.24 43.63 -12.88
N VAL A 375 -0.92 43.61 -12.76
CA VAL A 375 0.03 44.51 -13.43
C VAL A 375 0.83 43.72 -14.47
N GLY A 376 1.01 44.27 -15.67
CA GLY A 376 1.58 43.53 -16.79
C GLY A 376 2.66 44.30 -17.53
N PHE A 377 3.58 43.55 -18.15
CA PHE A 377 4.72 44.09 -18.87
C PHE A 377 5.03 43.31 -20.15
N GLN A 378 5.63 44.01 -21.10
CA GLN A 378 6.30 43.43 -22.26
C GLN A 378 7.81 43.53 -22.03
N ALA A 379 8.54 42.49 -22.38
CA ALA A 379 10.00 42.49 -22.41
C ALA A 379 10.52 42.06 -23.79
N ALA A 380 11.63 42.67 -24.21
CA ALA A 380 12.48 42.15 -25.28
C ALA A 380 13.45 41.11 -24.70
N GLN A 381 13.77 40.10 -25.49
CA GLN A 381 14.54 38.91 -25.09
C GLN A 381 15.59 38.59 -26.15
N THR A 382 16.78 38.14 -25.72
CA THR A 382 17.86 37.71 -26.61
C THR A 382 18.38 36.32 -26.21
N GLY A 383 18.09 35.30 -27.03
CA GLY A 383 18.31 33.89 -26.66
C GLY A 383 17.07 33.27 -26.01
N SER A 384 17.26 32.25 -25.17
CA SER A 384 16.16 31.57 -24.46
C SER A 384 15.62 32.41 -23.31
N TYR A 385 14.32 32.28 -23.04
CA TYR A 385 13.64 32.92 -21.93
C TYR A 385 14.04 32.32 -20.58
N SER A 386 14.05 33.15 -19.53
CA SER A 386 14.12 32.70 -18.13
C SER A 386 13.14 33.52 -17.28
N PRO A 387 12.34 32.92 -16.38
CA PRO A 387 11.43 33.69 -15.55
C PRO A 387 12.19 34.64 -14.61
N PRO A 388 11.54 35.72 -14.13
CA PRO A 388 12.16 36.68 -13.21
C PRO A 388 12.67 36.03 -11.92
N THR A 389 13.72 36.60 -11.31
CA THR A 389 14.29 36.23 -10.00
C THR A 389 13.97 37.24 -8.88
N ASN A 390 14.20 36.86 -7.62
CA ASN A 390 14.12 37.71 -6.43
C ASN A 390 12.80 38.49 -6.22
N LEU A 391 11.64 37.82 -6.31
CA LEU A 391 10.34 38.45 -6.14
C LEU A 391 10.08 38.95 -4.71
N LEU A 392 9.84 40.26 -4.60
CA LEU A 392 9.52 40.99 -3.38
C LEU A 392 8.23 41.81 -3.60
N VAL A 393 7.32 41.82 -2.62
CA VAL A 393 6.18 42.77 -2.57
C VAL A 393 6.27 43.61 -1.31
N ASN A 394 6.31 44.94 -1.45
CA ASN A 394 6.61 45.89 -0.37
C ASN A 394 7.86 45.50 0.45
N GLY A 395 8.89 44.99 -0.23
CA GLY A 395 10.14 44.52 0.39
C GLY A 395 10.02 43.20 1.18
N GLN A 396 8.88 42.51 1.14
CA GLN A 396 8.71 41.17 1.72
C GLN A 396 8.86 40.10 0.62
N PRO A 397 9.67 39.05 0.81
CA PRO A 397 9.86 38.01 -0.21
C PRO A 397 8.60 37.14 -0.32
N ILE A 398 8.22 36.79 -1.55
CA ILE A 398 7.04 35.97 -1.83
C ILE A 398 7.47 34.57 -2.25
N SER A 399 7.27 33.59 -1.36
CA SER A 399 7.46 32.16 -1.68
C SER A 399 6.56 31.74 -2.84
N GLY A 400 7.10 30.96 -3.79
CA GLY A 400 6.40 30.58 -5.02
C GLY A 400 6.55 31.59 -6.17
N GLY A 401 7.09 32.78 -5.91
CA GLY A 401 7.67 33.60 -6.97
C GLY A 401 9.03 33.05 -7.40
N THR A 402 9.28 33.03 -8.71
CA THR A 402 10.59 32.79 -9.36
C THR A 402 11.06 31.32 -9.38
N GLY A 403 11.83 30.84 -10.37
CA GLY A 403 12.24 31.47 -11.64
C GLY A 403 13.75 31.37 -11.89
N THR A 404 14.21 30.27 -12.49
CA THR A 404 15.64 30.02 -12.76
C THR A 404 15.81 29.22 -14.06
N GLY A 405 16.52 29.79 -15.04
CA GLY A 405 16.77 29.15 -16.35
C GLY A 405 18.14 28.49 -16.46
N GLY A 406 18.19 27.34 -17.14
CA GLY A 406 19.43 26.60 -17.43
C GLY A 406 19.93 26.80 -18.87
N GLY A 407 21.17 27.25 -19.03
CA GLY A 407 21.85 27.36 -20.33
C GLY A 407 22.44 26.02 -20.81
N THR A 408 22.34 25.74 -22.11
CA THR A 408 22.77 24.46 -22.70
C THR A 408 24.29 24.34 -22.87
N GLY A 409 24.83 23.15 -22.59
CA GLY A 409 26.21 22.77 -22.93
C GLY A 409 26.24 21.42 -23.64
N THR A 410 26.45 21.41 -24.96
CA THR A 410 26.53 20.18 -25.76
C THR A 410 27.91 19.51 -25.65
N GLY A 411 27.93 18.20 -25.33
CA GLY A 411 29.14 17.40 -25.32
C GLY A 411 28.85 15.92 -25.61
N GLY A 412 28.92 15.51 -26.88
CA GLY A 412 28.75 14.11 -27.27
C GLY A 412 30.01 13.28 -27.00
N GLY A 413 29.84 12.08 -26.44
CA GLY A 413 30.95 11.17 -26.17
C GLY A 413 30.51 9.71 -26.08
N THR A 414 30.85 8.90 -27.08
CA THR A 414 30.68 7.44 -27.05
C THR A 414 31.76 6.80 -26.16
N GLY A 415 31.37 6.00 -25.16
CA GLY A 415 32.33 5.30 -24.30
C GLY A 415 31.78 4.01 -23.70
N THR A 416 32.23 2.87 -24.22
CA THR A 416 32.05 1.56 -23.58
C THR A 416 33.02 1.38 -22.43
N GLY A 417 32.54 0.95 -21.26
CA GLY A 417 33.39 0.61 -20.13
C GLY A 417 32.60 -0.02 -18.98
N GLY A 418 32.86 -1.31 -18.71
CA GLY A 418 32.35 -1.97 -17.50
C GLY A 418 33.25 -1.67 -16.30
N GLY A 419 32.66 -1.44 -15.12
CA GLY A 419 33.39 -1.19 -13.88
C GLY A 419 32.60 -1.62 -12.66
N THR A 420 33.11 -2.61 -11.93
CA THR A 420 32.57 -3.02 -10.63
C THR A 420 32.92 -1.98 -9.55
N GLY A 421 31.93 -1.37 -8.92
CA GLY A 421 32.14 -0.40 -7.84
C GLY A 421 31.05 -0.45 -6.79
N THR A 422 31.39 -0.88 -5.57
CA THR A 422 30.55 -0.70 -4.38
C THR A 422 30.65 0.75 -3.90
N GLY A 423 29.56 1.52 -3.98
CA GLY A 423 29.54 2.92 -3.55
C GLY A 423 28.21 3.30 -2.88
N THR A 424 28.29 3.89 -1.69
CA THR A 424 27.15 4.44 -0.95
C THR A 424 26.77 5.83 -1.43
N GLY A 425 25.46 6.08 -1.59
CA GLY A 425 24.88 7.44 -1.53
C GLY A 425 25.09 8.30 -2.77
N GLY A 426 24.20 8.17 -3.74
CA GLY A 426 23.93 9.18 -4.76
C GLY A 426 22.43 9.47 -4.79
N SER A 427 22.04 10.75 -4.76
CA SER A 427 20.64 11.13 -4.92
C SER A 427 20.29 11.08 -6.41
N THR A 428 19.55 10.07 -6.85
CA THR A 428 18.81 10.16 -8.11
C THR A 428 17.73 11.24 -7.99
N ALA A 429 17.45 11.95 -9.08
CA ALA A 429 16.19 12.66 -9.20
C ALA A 429 15.03 11.66 -9.15
N GLY A 430 13.89 12.09 -8.60
CA GLY A 430 12.69 11.26 -8.55
C GLY A 430 12.19 10.93 -9.97
N HIS A 431 11.66 9.72 -10.16
CA HIS A 431 11.27 9.25 -11.50
C HIS A 431 9.76 9.07 -11.65
N PHE A 432 9.21 9.43 -12.81
CA PHE A 432 7.81 9.18 -13.17
C PHE A 432 7.72 7.96 -14.09
N SER A 433 6.97 6.93 -13.67
CA SER A 433 6.87 5.64 -14.36
C SER A 433 5.42 5.12 -14.34
N PRO A 434 4.49 5.70 -15.13
CA PRO A 434 3.07 5.35 -15.12
C PRO A 434 2.82 3.89 -15.54
N TYR A 435 1.77 3.28 -14.99
CA TYR A 435 1.39 1.91 -15.35
C TYR A 435 0.81 1.83 -16.77
N VAL A 436 1.13 0.75 -17.47
CA VAL A 436 0.62 0.41 -18.80
C VAL A 436 0.16 -1.04 -18.79
N ASP A 437 -1.15 -1.28 -18.82
CA ASP A 437 -1.68 -2.60 -19.16
C ASP A 437 -1.38 -2.87 -20.64
N VAL A 438 -0.40 -3.74 -20.89
CA VAL A 438 0.04 -4.08 -22.25
C VAL A 438 -0.94 -5.02 -22.97
N THR A 439 -1.91 -5.59 -22.27
CA THR A 439 -2.92 -6.50 -22.84
C THR A 439 -4.09 -5.75 -23.48
N LEU A 440 -4.27 -4.46 -23.18
CA LEU A 440 -5.32 -3.62 -23.76
C LEU A 440 -5.20 -3.49 -25.29
N TYR A 441 -6.35 -3.23 -25.91
CA TYR A 441 -6.47 -2.82 -27.31
C TYR A 441 -7.25 -1.50 -27.40
N PRO A 442 -6.81 -0.52 -28.22
CA PRO A 442 -5.61 -0.55 -29.08
C PRO A 442 -4.30 -0.46 -28.29
N ALA A 443 -3.21 -0.92 -28.91
CA ALA A 443 -1.86 -0.88 -28.36
C ALA A 443 -1.40 0.55 -28.01
N THR A 444 -0.55 0.67 -26.99
CA THR A 444 -0.06 1.97 -26.51
C THR A 444 0.88 2.63 -27.53
N ASN A 445 0.59 3.90 -27.88
CA ASN A 445 1.42 4.68 -28.81
C ASN A 445 2.66 5.26 -28.10
N PHE A 446 3.67 4.42 -27.88
CA PHE A 446 4.91 4.82 -27.20
C PHE A 446 5.69 5.97 -27.86
N THR A 447 5.48 6.23 -29.16
CA THR A 447 6.03 7.42 -29.83
C THR A 447 5.38 8.70 -29.30
N ALA A 448 4.05 8.72 -29.12
CA ALA A 448 3.36 9.85 -28.50
C ALA A 448 3.76 10.04 -27.03
N VAL A 449 3.95 8.93 -26.30
CA VAL A 449 4.42 8.92 -24.90
C VAL A 449 5.81 9.56 -24.78
N SER A 450 6.79 9.14 -25.58
CA SER A 450 8.15 9.70 -25.51
C SER A 450 8.23 11.16 -26.00
N ASN A 451 7.39 11.53 -26.98
CA ASN A 451 7.23 12.91 -27.44
C ASN A 451 6.63 13.85 -26.36
N ALA A 452 5.91 13.30 -25.37
CA ALA A 452 5.30 14.04 -24.27
C ALA A 452 6.22 14.20 -23.04
N GLY A 453 7.52 13.90 -23.18
CA GLY A 453 8.50 14.02 -22.09
C GLY A 453 8.82 12.69 -21.42
N ILE A 454 7.81 11.89 -21.10
CA ILE A 454 7.84 10.62 -20.34
C ILE A 454 9.02 9.71 -20.74
N LYS A 455 9.79 9.22 -19.76
CA LYS A 455 10.99 8.38 -19.98
C LYS A 455 10.95 6.98 -19.37
N ASP A 456 10.17 6.74 -18.32
CA ASP A 456 9.97 5.41 -17.73
C ASP A 456 8.49 5.01 -17.79
N VAL A 457 8.19 3.71 -17.78
CA VAL A 457 6.82 3.17 -17.63
C VAL A 457 6.86 1.83 -16.91
N THR A 458 5.78 1.46 -16.22
CA THR A 458 5.63 0.16 -15.55
C THR A 458 4.67 -0.72 -16.34
N LEU A 459 5.14 -1.86 -16.85
CA LEU A 459 4.36 -2.77 -17.67
C LEU A 459 3.58 -3.75 -16.79
N ALA A 460 2.25 -3.70 -16.91
CA ALA A 460 1.28 -4.46 -16.11
C ALA A 460 0.55 -5.50 -16.97
N PHE A 461 0.22 -6.69 -16.47
CA PHE A 461 0.81 -7.39 -15.31
C PHE A 461 1.18 -8.80 -15.75
N ILE A 462 2.23 -9.38 -15.16
CA ILE A 462 2.55 -10.80 -15.32
C ILE A 462 1.96 -11.59 -14.15
N THR A 463 1.09 -12.55 -14.48
CA THR A 463 0.47 -13.47 -13.53
C THR A 463 0.55 -14.91 -14.06
N SER A 464 0.06 -15.87 -13.29
CA SER A 464 0.01 -17.28 -13.68
C SER A 464 -1.11 -17.52 -14.69
N ASN A 465 -0.76 -18.16 -15.82
CA ASN A 465 -1.76 -18.81 -16.66
C ASN A 465 -2.31 -20.10 -15.99
N PRO A 466 -3.37 -20.73 -16.54
CA PRO A 466 -3.92 -21.98 -16.00
C PRO A 466 -3.01 -23.23 -16.14
N GLN A 467 -1.79 -23.06 -16.66
CA GLN A 467 -0.74 -24.08 -16.77
C GLN A 467 0.41 -23.83 -15.77
N ALA A 468 0.26 -22.88 -14.84
CA ALA A 468 1.31 -22.45 -13.89
C ALA A 468 2.57 -21.88 -14.58
N GLN A 469 2.37 -21.09 -15.65
CA GLN A 469 3.44 -20.40 -16.38
C GLN A 469 3.24 -18.87 -16.38
N PRO A 470 4.32 -18.07 -16.43
CA PRO A 470 4.23 -16.62 -16.48
C PRO A 470 3.62 -16.14 -17.82
N ALA A 471 2.55 -15.35 -17.73
CA ALA A 471 1.83 -14.79 -18.86
C ALA A 471 1.30 -13.39 -18.56
N TRP A 472 1.21 -12.53 -19.59
CA TRP A 472 0.58 -11.22 -19.43
C TRP A 472 -0.92 -11.38 -19.22
N GLY A 473 -1.45 -10.78 -18.14
CA GLY A 473 -2.84 -10.95 -17.69
C GLY A 473 -3.25 -12.38 -17.34
N GLY A 474 -2.29 -13.31 -17.20
CA GLY A 474 -2.56 -14.74 -17.02
C GLY A 474 -3.16 -15.42 -18.27
N TYR A 475 -3.23 -14.73 -19.41
CA TYR A 475 -3.83 -15.27 -20.62
C TYR A 475 -2.88 -16.27 -21.29
N SER A 476 -3.32 -17.52 -21.53
CA SER A 476 -2.48 -18.53 -22.20
C SER A 476 -1.98 -18.05 -23.59
N ALA A 477 -2.74 -17.20 -24.27
CA ALA A 477 -2.35 -16.55 -25.54
C ALA A 477 -1.12 -15.62 -25.42
N TYR A 478 -0.87 -15.04 -24.24
CA TYR A 478 0.28 -14.20 -23.92
C TYR A 478 1.25 -14.89 -22.93
N THR A 479 1.34 -16.23 -22.98
CA THR A 479 2.35 -16.98 -22.22
C THR A 479 3.76 -16.66 -22.74
N ILE A 480 4.67 -16.33 -21.82
CA ILE A 480 6.04 -15.96 -22.17
C ILE A 480 6.77 -17.18 -22.73
N ASN A 481 7.38 -17.03 -23.91
CA ASN A 481 8.01 -18.10 -24.69
C ASN A 481 7.08 -19.26 -25.13
N GLY A 482 5.77 -19.02 -25.29
CA GLY A 482 4.87 -20.06 -25.82
C GLY A 482 3.44 -19.68 -26.18
N GLY A 483 3.00 -18.44 -25.91
CA GLY A 483 1.66 -17.97 -26.25
C GLY A 483 1.47 -17.78 -27.76
N SER A 484 0.26 -18.01 -28.26
CA SER A 484 -0.11 -17.83 -29.67
C SER A 484 0.07 -16.40 -30.16
N ASP A 485 -0.19 -15.43 -29.28
CA ASP A 485 -0.33 -14.01 -29.61
C ASP A 485 0.69 -13.14 -28.84
N ILE A 486 1.67 -13.77 -28.16
CA ILE A 486 2.72 -13.09 -27.38
C ILE A 486 3.44 -11.99 -28.17
N SER A 487 3.56 -12.16 -29.49
CA SER A 487 4.14 -11.16 -30.40
C SER A 487 3.43 -9.80 -30.36
N TYR A 488 2.15 -9.72 -29.94
CA TYR A 488 1.48 -8.43 -29.70
C TYR A 488 2.16 -7.64 -28.58
N ILE A 489 2.57 -8.32 -27.51
CA ILE A 489 3.27 -7.72 -26.37
C ILE A 489 4.74 -7.47 -26.72
N ASP A 490 5.41 -8.43 -27.38
CA ASP A 490 6.81 -8.29 -27.79
C ASP A 490 7.01 -7.08 -28.72
N ASN A 491 6.08 -6.85 -29.66
CA ASN A 491 6.08 -5.68 -30.55
C ASN A 491 5.85 -4.37 -29.79
N GLN A 492 5.01 -4.35 -28.75
CA GLN A 492 4.83 -3.17 -27.89
C GLN A 492 6.11 -2.86 -27.08
N ILE A 493 6.76 -3.89 -26.51
CA ILE A 493 8.04 -3.73 -25.79
C ILE A 493 9.16 -3.26 -26.74
N ALA A 494 9.18 -3.73 -28.00
CA ALA A 494 10.10 -3.26 -29.04
C ALA A 494 9.82 -1.81 -29.45
N ALA A 495 8.56 -1.40 -29.57
CA ALA A 495 8.16 -0.02 -29.88
C ALA A 495 8.54 0.94 -28.73
N LEU A 496 8.26 0.56 -27.48
CA LEU A 496 8.68 1.26 -26.26
C LEU A 496 10.20 1.52 -26.26
N ARG A 497 10.99 0.49 -26.54
CA ARG A 497 12.46 0.59 -26.62
C ARG A 497 12.93 1.46 -27.76
N SER A 498 12.26 1.39 -28.92
CA SER A 498 12.55 2.22 -30.08
C SER A 498 12.23 3.71 -29.83
N ALA A 499 11.28 4.00 -28.94
CA ALA A 499 10.95 5.34 -28.46
C ALA A 499 11.89 5.85 -27.34
N GLY A 500 12.88 5.05 -26.91
CA GLY A 500 13.85 5.42 -25.88
C GLY A 500 13.31 5.38 -24.44
N ILE A 501 12.20 4.67 -24.20
CA ILE A 501 11.57 4.54 -22.88
C ILE A 501 12.20 3.38 -22.09
N SER A 502 12.28 3.53 -20.76
CA SER A 502 12.89 2.64 -19.79
C SER A 502 11.82 1.83 -19.03
N PRO A 503 11.58 0.55 -19.39
CA PRO A 503 10.49 -0.23 -18.82
C PRO A 503 10.83 -0.85 -17.45
N THR A 504 9.86 -0.83 -16.54
CA THR A 504 9.75 -1.72 -15.37
C THR A 504 8.76 -2.85 -15.71
N ILE A 505 8.96 -4.06 -15.19
CA ILE A 505 7.96 -5.15 -15.28
C ILE A 505 7.27 -5.31 -13.92
N SER A 506 5.93 -5.32 -13.89
CA SER A 506 5.16 -5.61 -12.68
C SER A 506 4.54 -7.02 -12.71
N PHE A 507 4.60 -7.70 -11.56
CA PHE A 507 3.97 -8.99 -11.29
C PHE A 507 2.81 -8.82 -10.30
N GLY A 508 1.74 -9.59 -10.46
CA GLY A 508 0.59 -9.55 -9.55
C GLY A 508 -0.53 -8.61 -10.01
N GLY A 509 -0.93 -7.68 -9.14
CA GLY A 509 -2.08 -6.79 -9.33
C GLY A 509 -3.43 -7.44 -8.98
N GLN A 510 -4.49 -6.62 -8.94
CA GLN A 510 -5.83 -6.95 -8.43
C GLN A 510 -6.47 -8.17 -9.11
N ALA A 511 -6.14 -8.40 -10.38
CA ALA A 511 -6.82 -9.36 -11.25
C ALA A 511 -5.88 -10.45 -11.79
N GLY A 512 -6.31 -11.71 -11.66
CA GLY A 512 -5.55 -12.89 -12.06
C GLY A 512 -5.11 -13.73 -10.87
N GLN A 513 -4.02 -14.48 -11.02
CA GLN A 513 -3.47 -15.33 -9.98
C GLN A 513 -1.95 -15.13 -9.92
N ASP A 514 -1.41 -14.53 -8.85
CA ASP A 514 0.04 -14.38 -8.73
C ASP A 514 0.77 -15.73 -8.80
N LEU A 515 1.96 -15.72 -9.42
CA LEU A 515 2.78 -16.90 -9.67
C LEU A 515 3.13 -17.66 -8.38
N ALA A 516 3.29 -16.97 -7.24
CA ALA A 516 3.65 -17.59 -5.97
C ALA A 516 2.56 -18.51 -5.39
N TYR A 517 1.31 -18.42 -5.86
CA TYR A 517 0.26 -19.39 -5.51
C TYR A 517 0.39 -20.72 -6.27
N THR A 518 1.01 -20.71 -7.45
CA THR A 518 1.04 -21.88 -8.37
C THR A 518 2.42 -22.53 -8.47
N ALA A 519 3.49 -21.78 -8.17
CA ALA A 519 4.85 -22.29 -8.17
C ALA A 519 5.07 -23.31 -7.04
N PRO A 520 5.60 -24.52 -7.32
CA PRO A 520 5.75 -25.59 -6.32
C PRO A 520 6.87 -25.34 -5.30
N SER A 521 7.66 -24.27 -5.45
CA SER A 521 8.69 -23.84 -4.49
C SER A 521 9.22 -22.44 -4.85
N ALA A 522 9.87 -21.78 -3.90
CA ALA A 522 10.58 -20.51 -4.15
C ALA A 522 11.65 -20.62 -5.25
N ALA A 523 12.31 -21.78 -5.39
CA ALA A 523 13.28 -22.01 -6.45
C ALA A 523 12.64 -22.13 -7.85
N ALA A 524 11.45 -22.74 -7.93
CA ALA A 524 10.68 -22.79 -9.18
C ALA A 524 10.13 -21.41 -9.57
N LEU A 525 9.67 -20.65 -8.58
CA LEU A 525 9.21 -19.27 -8.76
C LEU A 525 10.36 -18.34 -9.20
N ALA A 526 11.54 -18.47 -8.60
CA ALA A 526 12.74 -17.75 -9.02
C ALA A 526 13.13 -18.07 -10.47
N ALA A 527 12.95 -19.33 -10.90
CA ALA A 527 13.17 -19.72 -12.29
C ALA A 527 12.12 -19.12 -13.26
N GLN A 528 10.86 -18.96 -12.84
CA GLN A 528 9.84 -18.25 -13.62
C GLN A 528 10.16 -16.75 -13.73
N TYR A 529 10.53 -16.08 -12.65
CA TYR A 529 10.97 -14.68 -12.72
C TYR A 529 12.26 -14.52 -13.55
N GLN A 530 13.21 -15.45 -13.43
CA GLN A 530 14.42 -15.50 -14.26
C GLN A 530 14.07 -15.69 -15.75
N GLN A 531 13.05 -16.50 -16.09
CA GLN A 531 12.56 -16.62 -17.46
C GLN A 531 12.07 -15.27 -17.99
N VAL A 532 11.29 -14.52 -17.22
CA VAL A 532 10.82 -13.17 -17.61
C VAL A 532 11.99 -12.21 -17.83
N VAL A 533 12.89 -12.09 -16.85
CA VAL A 533 14.08 -11.21 -16.93
C VAL A 533 14.96 -11.59 -18.14
N SER A 534 15.15 -12.89 -18.40
CA SER A 534 15.98 -13.37 -19.51
C SER A 534 15.31 -13.18 -20.88
N THR A 535 13.99 -13.25 -20.96
CA THR A 535 13.24 -13.11 -22.22
C THR A 535 13.26 -11.66 -22.69
N TYR A 536 12.98 -10.72 -21.78
CA TYR A 536 12.94 -9.31 -22.14
C TYR A 536 14.27 -8.59 -21.98
N GLY A 537 15.14 -8.99 -21.05
CA GLY A 537 16.31 -8.19 -20.66
C GLY A 537 15.88 -6.90 -19.95
N ILE A 538 14.99 -7.02 -18.96
CA ILE A 538 14.49 -5.91 -18.14
C ILE A 538 14.79 -6.26 -16.68
N TYR A 539 15.44 -5.32 -15.98
CA TYR A 539 16.01 -5.54 -14.65
C TYR A 539 15.39 -4.66 -13.55
N LYS A 540 14.49 -3.74 -13.91
CA LYS A 540 13.58 -3.08 -12.96
C LYS A 540 12.34 -3.95 -12.79
N LEU A 541 12.15 -4.52 -11.60
CA LEU A 541 10.99 -5.36 -11.28
C LEU A 541 10.13 -4.71 -10.20
N ASP A 542 8.82 -4.90 -10.32
CA ASP A 542 7.79 -4.47 -9.38
C ASP A 542 6.91 -5.66 -9.00
N PHE A 543 6.51 -5.73 -7.72
CA PHE A 543 5.65 -6.77 -7.18
C PHE A 543 4.44 -6.12 -6.56
N ASP A 544 3.33 -6.16 -7.27
CA ASP A 544 2.07 -5.54 -6.89
C ASP A 544 1.21 -6.55 -6.13
N VAL A 545 1.18 -6.40 -4.80
CA VAL A 545 0.71 -7.43 -3.87
C VAL A 545 -0.61 -7.02 -3.23
N GLU A 546 -1.68 -7.38 -3.93
CA GLU A 546 -3.05 -6.97 -3.62
C GLU A 546 -3.90 -8.03 -2.90
N GLY A 547 -5.04 -7.56 -2.37
CA GLY A 547 -6.15 -8.40 -1.92
C GLY A 547 -5.75 -9.54 -0.98
N ALA A 548 -6.27 -10.74 -1.26
CA ALA A 548 -6.09 -11.93 -0.42
C ALA A 548 -4.64 -12.43 -0.31
N MET A 549 -3.70 -11.91 -1.11
CA MET A 549 -2.29 -12.30 -1.01
C MET A 549 -1.61 -11.68 0.21
N GLN A 550 -2.03 -10.47 0.63
CA GLN A 550 -1.48 -9.77 1.80
C GLN A 550 -1.68 -10.53 3.13
N ALA A 551 -2.67 -11.44 3.18
CA ALA A 551 -2.96 -12.32 4.31
C ALA A 551 -2.32 -13.72 4.20
N ASN A 552 -1.66 -14.04 3.09
CA ASN A 552 -1.13 -15.38 2.84
C ASN A 552 0.38 -15.47 3.08
N ASN A 553 0.78 -15.48 4.36
CA ASN A 553 2.18 -15.50 4.78
C ASN A 553 3.02 -16.63 4.15
N ALA A 554 2.42 -17.77 3.79
CA ALA A 554 3.14 -18.86 3.13
C ALA A 554 3.49 -18.54 1.66
N VAL A 555 2.54 -17.95 0.92
CA VAL A 555 2.74 -17.47 -0.44
C VAL A 555 3.68 -16.26 -0.46
N LEU A 556 3.49 -15.29 0.45
CA LEU A 556 4.40 -14.14 0.61
C LEU A 556 5.83 -14.57 0.94
N THR A 557 6.01 -15.55 1.81
CA THR A 557 7.34 -16.12 2.13
C THR A 557 7.97 -16.78 0.90
N THR A 558 7.17 -17.53 0.12
CA THR A 558 7.61 -18.16 -1.13
C THR A 558 8.04 -17.13 -2.18
N GLN A 559 7.26 -16.05 -2.31
CA GLN A 559 7.55 -14.91 -3.19
C GLN A 559 8.86 -14.20 -2.77
N ALA A 560 8.98 -13.83 -1.49
CA ALA A 560 10.16 -13.14 -0.97
C ALA A 560 11.44 -13.97 -1.13
N GLN A 561 11.38 -15.27 -0.84
CA GLN A 561 12.53 -16.17 -1.04
C GLN A 561 12.92 -16.27 -2.52
N ALA A 562 11.95 -16.34 -3.43
CA ALA A 562 12.21 -16.36 -4.87
C ALA A 562 12.86 -15.06 -5.36
N ILE A 563 12.38 -13.91 -4.89
CA ILE A 563 12.94 -12.59 -5.20
C ILE A 563 14.38 -12.48 -4.66
N ALA A 564 14.63 -12.90 -3.42
CA ALA A 564 15.98 -12.89 -2.84
C ALA A 564 16.95 -13.82 -3.59
N MET A 565 16.49 -15.00 -4.04
CA MET A 565 17.26 -15.89 -4.92
C MET A 565 17.58 -15.23 -6.27
N LEU A 566 16.59 -14.59 -6.90
CA LEU A 566 16.75 -13.89 -8.18
C LEU A 566 17.74 -12.72 -8.06
N GLN A 567 17.64 -11.91 -7.00
CA GLN A 567 18.59 -10.82 -6.73
C GLN A 567 20.04 -11.33 -6.61
N GLN A 568 20.26 -12.47 -5.95
CA GLN A 568 21.58 -13.09 -5.84
C GLN A 568 22.08 -13.61 -7.21
N GLN A 569 21.23 -14.32 -7.96
CA GLN A 569 21.56 -14.85 -9.29
C GLN A 569 21.93 -13.73 -10.28
N GLN A 570 21.12 -12.68 -10.33
CA GLN A 570 21.30 -11.53 -11.22
C GLN A 570 22.52 -10.68 -10.85
N THR A 571 22.79 -10.53 -9.55
CA THR A 571 24.05 -9.89 -9.07
C THR A 571 25.26 -10.72 -9.49
N ALA A 572 25.21 -12.05 -9.36
CA ALA A 572 26.30 -12.94 -9.78
C ALA A 572 26.49 -13.00 -11.31
N ALA A 573 25.42 -12.76 -12.08
CA ALA A 573 25.47 -12.63 -13.54
C ALA A 573 26.00 -11.27 -14.04
N GLY A 574 26.17 -10.29 -13.15
CA GLY A 574 26.60 -8.93 -13.50
C GLY A 574 25.47 -8.01 -13.99
N THR A 575 24.21 -8.43 -13.86
CA THR A 575 23.01 -7.70 -14.28
C THR A 575 22.02 -7.54 -13.11
N PRO A 576 22.42 -6.91 -12.00
CA PRO A 576 21.61 -6.83 -10.78
C PRO A 576 20.25 -6.17 -11.03
N ILE A 577 19.22 -6.71 -10.37
CA ILE A 577 17.83 -6.20 -10.48
C ILE A 577 17.48 -5.24 -9.33
N THR A 578 16.67 -4.23 -9.61
CA THR A 578 15.97 -3.44 -8.60
C THR A 578 14.58 -4.01 -8.35
N VAL A 579 14.06 -3.82 -7.14
CA VAL A 579 12.79 -4.41 -6.68
C VAL A 579 11.93 -3.32 -6.04
N SER A 580 10.80 -3.04 -6.66
CA SER A 580 9.67 -2.32 -6.06
C SER A 580 8.69 -3.32 -5.43
N TYR A 581 8.06 -2.92 -4.33
CA TYR A 581 6.78 -3.50 -3.88
C TYR A 581 5.70 -2.44 -4.03
N THR A 582 4.65 -2.76 -4.78
CA THR A 582 3.45 -1.92 -4.91
C THR A 582 2.34 -2.51 -4.02
N LEU A 583 1.73 -1.65 -3.20
CA LEU A 583 0.89 -2.07 -2.07
C LEU A 583 -0.31 -1.13 -1.84
N PRO A 584 -1.50 -1.66 -1.54
CA PRO A 584 -2.64 -0.88 -1.05
C PRO A 584 -2.31 -0.11 0.24
N VAL A 585 -2.86 1.11 0.35
CA VAL A 585 -2.58 2.04 1.45
C VAL A 585 -3.87 2.71 1.93
N LEU A 586 -3.87 3.18 3.18
CA LEU A 586 -4.87 4.13 3.68
C LEU A 586 -4.20 5.51 3.86
N PRO A 587 -4.96 6.60 4.09
CA PRO A 587 -4.38 7.88 4.52
C PRO A 587 -3.57 7.76 5.83
N SER A 588 -3.84 6.71 6.62
CA SER A 588 -3.08 6.30 7.82
C SER A 588 -1.86 5.40 7.55
N GLY A 589 -1.45 5.23 6.29
CA GLY A 589 -0.28 4.46 5.86
C GLY A 589 -0.61 3.03 5.42
N LEU A 590 0.41 2.18 5.29
CA LEU A 590 0.21 0.76 4.96
C LEU A 590 -0.58 0.08 6.07
N VAL A 591 -1.53 -0.79 5.70
CA VAL A 591 -2.33 -1.54 6.67
C VAL A 591 -1.42 -2.42 7.53
N ALA A 592 -1.59 -2.31 8.85
CA ALA A 592 -0.82 -3.03 9.85
C ALA A 592 -1.43 -4.39 10.21
N GLY A 593 -0.66 -5.23 10.90
CA GLY A 593 -1.08 -6.59 11.27
C GLY A 593 -0.89 -7.61 10.15
N PRO A 594 -1.28 -8.88 10.37
CA PRO A 594 -0.89 -10.03 9.53
C PRO A 594 -1.51 -10.06 8.13
N ASN A 595 -2.42 -9.13 7.81
CA ASN A 595 -3.21 -9.14 6.57
C ASN A 595 -2.97 -7.91 5.67
N GLY A 596 -2.04 -7.02 6.04
CA GLY A 596 -1.83 -5.74 5.34
C GLY A 596 -0.41 -5.55 4.81
N GLY A 597 -0.23 -4.56 3.94
CA GLY A 597 1.04 -4.30 3.22
C GLY A 597 2.27 -4.16 4.11
N LEU A 598 2.12 -3.71 5.37
CA LEU A 598 3.26 -3.64 6.29
C LEU A 598 3.83 -5.04 6.64
N ASN A 599 2.99 -6.07 6.70
CA ASN A 599 3.39 -7.46 6.88
C ASN A 599 4.08 -8.03 5.62
N VAL A 600 3.66 -7.62 4.42
CA VAL A 600 4.35 -7.99 3.16
C VAL A 600 5.81 -7.53 3.19
N LEU A 601 6.06 -6.27 3.57
CA LEU A 601 7.41 -5.72 3.68
C LEU A 601 8.24 -6.37 4.80
N GLN A 602 7.61 -6.72 5.93
CA GLN A 602 8.26 -7.46 7.02
C GLN A 602 8.71 -8.85 6.56
N ILE A 603 7.87 -9.59 5.84
CA ILE A 603 8.19 -10.91 5.29
C ILE A 603 9.27 -10.80 4.21
N ALA A 604 9.22 -9.79 3.35
CA ALA A 604 10.24 -9.51 2.34
C ALA A 604 11.62 -9.28 2.97
N ASN A 605 11.70 -8.39 3.97
CA ASN A 605 12.94 -8.11 4.69
C ASN A 605 13.45 -9.34 5.47
N ALA A 606 12.57 -10.09 6.14
CA ALA A 606 12.93 -11.29 6.90
C ALA A 606 13.50 -12.41 6.03
N ASN A 607 13.06 -12.52 4.77
CA ASN A 607 13.60 -13.46 3.78
C ASN A 607 14.74 -12.85 2.93
N GLY A 608 15.22 -11.66 3.28
CA GLY A 608 16.47 -11.09 2.76
C GLY A 608 16.37 -10.23 1.50
N VAL A 609 15.16 -9.95 1.00
CA VAL A 609 14.93 -9.10 -0.18
C VAL A 609 15.55 -7.71 0.02
N LYS A 610 16.15 -7.16 -1.04
CA LYS A 610 16.64 -5.79 -1.10
C LYS A 610 15.63 -4.92 -1.83
N ILE A 611 14.66 -4.42 -1.06
CA ILE A 611 13.64 -3.50 -1.52
C ILE A 611 14.32 -2.18 -1.91
N SER A 612 14.08 -1.74 -3.14
CA SER A 612 14.58 -0.49 -3.72
C SER A 612 13.53 0.62 -3.56
N THR A 613 12.26 0.27 -3.78
CA THR A 613 11.11 1.19 -3.66
C THR A 613 9.96 0.51 -2.94
N VAL A 614 9.27 1.26 -2.08
CA VAL A 614 7.96 0.93 -1.51
C VAL A 614 6.97 1.89 -2.14
N ASN A 615 6.22 1.40 -3.13
CA ASN A 615 5.25 2.17 -3.88
C ASN A 615 3.86 2.00 -3.26
N ILE A 616 3.20 3.10 -2.90
CA ILE A 616 1.88 3.05 -2.27
C ILE A 616 0.78 3.41 -3.28
N MET A 617 -0.26 2.57 -3.32
CA MET A 617 -1.44 2.79 -4.15
C MET A 617 -2.41 3.70 -3.41
N ALA A 618 -2.26 5.01 -3.65
CA ALA A 618 -3.06 6.09 -3.08
C ALA A 618 -4.39 6.24 -3.84
N MET A 619 -5.22 5.20 -3.77
CA MET A 619 -6.47 5.03 -4.50
C MET A 619 -7.41 4.10 -3.71
N ASP A 620 -8.69 4.12 -4.07
CA ASP A 620 -9.70 3.15 -3.67
C ASP A 620 -9.73 2.91 -2.15
N TYR A 621 -9.83 3.99 -1.38
CA TYR A 621 -9.86 3.95 0.08
C TYR A 621 -11.19 3.40 0.62
N TYR A 622 -12.29 3.59 -0.12
CA TYR A 622 -13.67 3.26 0.26
C TYR A 622 -14.11 3.87 1.61
N ASP A 623 -13.50 4.99 2.01
CA ASP A 623 -13.81 5.73 3.22
C ASP A 623 -14.53 7.06 2.86
N PRO A 624 -15.83 7.20 3.14
CA PRO A 624 -16.61 8.38 2.79
C PRO A 624 -16.27 9.63 3.61
N SER A 625 -15.26 9.57 4.49
CA SER A 625 -14.63 10.76 5.08
C SER A 625 -13.49 11.33 4.24
N VAL A 626 -12.90 10.54 3.33
CA VAL A 626 -11.97 11.04 2.31
C VAL A 626 -12.77 11.88 1.31
N THR A 627 -12.39 13.14 1.19
CA THR A 627 -13.08 14.15 0.37
C THR A 627 -12.12 15.04 -0.43
N ASP A 628 -10.82 14.79 -0.29
CA ASP A 628 -9.70 15.49 -0.92
C ASP A 628 -8.61 14.43 -1.16
N MET A 629 -8.30 14.16 -2.43
CA MET A 629 -7.51 12.98 -2.82
C MET A 629 -6.01 13.26 -2.85
N GLY A 630 -5.61 14.51 -3.11
CA GLY A 630 -4.25 15.01 -2.99
C GLY A 630 -3.78 14.96 -1.54
N THR A 631 -4.58 15.51 -0.61
CA THR A 631 -4.34 15.41 0.82
C THR A 631 -4.26 13.96 1.29
N ALA A 632 -5.18 13.09 0.85
CA ALA A 632 -5.18 11.67 1.23
C ALA A 632 -3.92 10.92 0.76
N ALA A 633 -3.46 11.18 -0.47
CA ALA A 633 -2.22 10.62 -1.01
C ALA A 633 -0.97 11.11 -0.25
N ILE A 634 -0.96 12.39 0.13
CA ILE A 634 0.13 13.02 0.88
C ILE A 634 0.22 12.50 2.31
N GLU A 635 -0.91 12.34 3.01
CA GLU A 635 -0.94 11.75 4.35
C GLU A 635 -0.58 10.25 4.32
N ALA A 636 -1.06 9.49 3.33
CA ALA A 636 -0.64 8.11 3.12
C ALA A 636 0.89 7.97 2.97
N ALA A 637 1.52 8.91 2.26
CA ALA A 637 2.97 8.96 2.10
C ALA A 637 3.69 9.33 3.42
N ARG A 638 3.18 10.31 4.19
CA ARG A 638 3.71 10.71 5.51
C ARG A 638 3.60 9.61 6.57
N ALA A 639 2.48 8.90 6.58
CA ALA A 639 2.27 7.77 7.47
C ALA A 639 3.16 6.57 7.09
N THR A 640 3.24 6.25 5.79
CA THR A 640 4.17 5.21 5.29
C THR A 640 5.62 5.56 5.61
N HIS A 641 6.05 6.81 5.46
CA HIS A 641 7.38 7.27 5.89
C HIS A 641 7.65 6.97 7.38
N SER A 642 6.70 7.28 8.24
CA SER A 642 6.80 7.02 9.69
C SER A 642 6.89 5.52 10.00
N GLN A 643 6.16 4.68 9.27
CA GLN A 643 6.23 3.22 9.37
C GLN A 643 7.59 2.68 8.88
N LEU A 644 8.09 3.16 7.75
CA LEU A 644 9.38 2.74 7.18
C LEU A 644 10.57 3.24 8.00
N MET A 645 10.51 4.43 8.61
CA MET A 645 11.48 4.89 9.62
C MET A 645 11.56 3.95 10.82
N THR A 646 10.44 3.33 11.21
CA THR A 646 10.38 2.32 12.28
C THR A 646 10.95 0.97 11.83
N MET A 647 10.76 0.60 10.55
CA MET A 647 11.30 -0.63 9.95
C MET A 647 12.80 -0.56 9.64
N TYR A 648 13.31 0.62 9.29
CA TYR A 648 14.70 0.87 8.89
C TYR A 648 15.38 1.91 9.81
N PRO A 649 15.53 1.64 11.13
CA PRO A 649 16.04 2.61 12.10
C PRO A 649 17.52 3.01 11.93
N SER A 650 18.21 2.45 10.93
CA SER A 650 19.57 2.85 10.50
C SER A 650 19.58 3.82 9.30
N MET A 651 18.41 4.12 8.72
CA MET A 651 18.27 5.09 7.64
C MET A 651 17.89 6.47 8.19
N SER A 652 18.35 7.52 7.51
CA SER A 652 17.85 8.88 7.73
C SER A 652 16.49 9.09 7.06
N SER A 653 15.75 10.10 7.54
CA SER A 653 14.46 10.50 6.97
C SER A 653 14.50 10.66 5.44
N GLN A 654 15.56 11.28 4.89
CA GLN A 654 15.68 11.45 3.44
C GLN A 654 15.90 10.12 2.70
N GLN A 655 16.66 9.18 3.28
CA GLN A 655 16.84 7.86 2.66
C GLN A 655 15.54 7.07 2.62
N VAL A 656 14.68 7.21 3.64
CA VAL A 656 13.34 6.60 3.65
C VAL A 656 12.41 7.29 2.65
N TRP A 657 12.45 8.63 2.52
CA TRP A 657 11.70 9.32 1.46
C TRP A 657 12.11 8.85 0.07
N SER A 658 13.42 8.75 -0.20
CA SER A 658 13.93 8.27 -1.49
C SER A 658 13.77 6.75 -1.71
N MET A 659 13.09 6.03 -0.79
CA MET A 659 12.50 4.70 -1.03
C MET A 659 10.99 4.74 -1.34
N ILE A 660 10.26 5.84 -1.08
CA ILE A 660 8.80 5.89 -1.25
C ILE A 660 8.43 6.24 -2.69
N GLY A 661 7.56 5.44 -3.29
CA GLY A 661 6.80 5.78 -4.50
C GLY A 661 5.34 6.06 -4.15
N VAL A 662 4.65 6.91 -4.94
CA VAL A 662 3.19 7.10 -4.82
C VAL A 662 2.52 6.90 -6.18
N THR A 663 1.45 6.11 -6.19
CA THR A 663 0.64 5.76 -7.35
C THR A 663 -0.84 6.05 -7.05
N PRO A 664 -1.41 7.19 -7.47
CA PRO A 664 -2.86 7.38 -7.48
C PRO A 664 -3.51 6.74 -8.71
N MET A 665 -4.80 6.42 -8.61
CA MET A 665 -5.67 6.17 -9.75
C MET A 665 -6.17 7.52 -10.25
N ILE A 666 -6.00 7.83 -11.54
CA ILE A 666 -6.25 9.20 -12.05
C ILE A 666 -7.72 9.43 -12.44
N GLY A 667 -8.26 10.60 -12.11
CA GLY A 667 -9.67 10.90 -12.27
C GLY A 667 -10.56 10.09 -11.32
N VAL A 668 -11.64 9.53 -11.84
CA VAL A 668 -12.60 8.72 -11.06
C VAL A 668 -11.99 7.36 -10.71
N ASN A 669 -12.10 6.98 -9.44
CA ASN A 669 -11.66 5.69 -8.87
C ASN A 669 -12.70 4.57 -9.07
N ASP A 670 -12.46 3.36 -8.56
CA ASP A 670 -13.48 2.30 -8.52
C ASP A 670 -14.62 2.66 -7.52
N ASP A 671 -14.33 3.41 -6.45
CA ASP A 671 -15.36 4.19 -5.76
C ASP A 671 -15.64 5.51 -6.54
N PRO A 672 -16.85 5.71 -7.09
CA PRO A 672 -17.16 6.89 -7.91
C PRO A 672 -17.33 8.20 -7.12
N SER A 673 -17.22 8.17 -5.77
CA SER A 673 -17.13 9.36 -4.94
C SER A 673 -15.68 9.86 -4.77
N GLU A 674 -14.69 8.99 -4.96
CA GLU A 674 -13.28 9.34 -5.00
C GLU A 674 -12.88 9.81 -6.40
N ILE A 675 -12.36 11.03 -6.52
CA ILE A 675 -11.92 11.62 -7.79
C ILE A 675 -10.58 12.34 -7.58
N PHE A 676 -9.47 11.69 -7.99
CA PHE A 676 -8.14 12.29 -8.00
C PHE A 676 -8.01 13.22 -9.21
N SER A 677 -8.14 14.52 -9.01
CA SER A 677 -8.18 15.50 -10.10
C SER A 677 -6.79 15.97 -10.56
N LEU A 678 -6.76 16.81 -11.61
CA LEU A 678 -5.54 17.47 -12.07
C LEU A 678 -4.93 18.43 -11.03
N ALA A 679 -5.71 18.89 -10.03
CA ALA A 679 -5.19 19.69 -8.92
C ALA A 679 -4.47 18.81 -7.89
N ASP A 680 -5.08 17.67 -7.51
CA ASP A 680 -4.48 16.66 -6.63
C ASP A 680 -3.16 16.13 -7.23
N ALA A 681 -3.10 15.97 -8.55
CA ALA A 681 -1.88 15.62 -9.27
C ALA A 681 -0.76 16.66 -9.12
N GLN A 682 -1.11 17.96 -9.17
CA GLN A 682 -0.15 19.05 -9.02
C GLN A 682 0.34 19.15 -7.56
N GLU A 683 -0.56 18.99 -6.58
CA GLU A 683 -0.20 19.01 -5.17
C GLU A 683 0.73 17.83 -4.82
N LEU A 684 0.38 16.61 -5.25
CA LEU A 684 1.20 15.42 -5.05
C LEU A 684 2.57 15.55 -5.73
N THR A 685 2.64 16.17 -6.92
CA THR A 685 3.90 16.45 -7.62
C THR A 685 4.78 17.43 -6.83
N ALA A 686 4.20 18.52 -6.33
CA ALA A 686 4.92 19.51 -5.53
C ALA A 686 5.41 18.92 -4.19
N PHE A 687 4.58 18.09 -3.54
CA PHE A 687 4.97 17.34 -2.34
C PHE A 687 6.11 16.35 -2.61
N ALA A 688 6.03 15.60 -3.72
CA ALA A 688 7.04 14.64 -4.14
C ALA A 688 8.40 15.31 -4.40
N GLN A 689 8.40 16.43 -5.13
CA GLN A 689 9.59 17.28 -5.34
C GLN A 689 10.15 17.80 -4.01
N GLN A 690 9.30 18.36 -3.14
CA GLN A 690 9.72 18.94 -1.85
C GLN A 690 10.41 17.92 -0.93
N ASN A 691 9.97 16.67 -0.94
CA ASN A 691 10.48 15.61 -0.05
C ASN A 691 11.52 14.70 -0.72
N ASN A 692 11.85 14.94 -2.01
CA ASN A 692 12.75 14.12 -2.82
C ASN A 692 12.43 12.62 -2.72
N ILE A 693 11.17 12.28 -2.97
CA ILE A 693 10.71 10.88 -2.89
C ILE A 693 11.30 10.04 -4.04
N SER A 694 11.16 8.71 -3.97
CA SER A 694 11.72 7.78 -4.96
C SER A 694 11.06 7.91 -6.34
N ALA A 695 9.73 7.83 -6.35
CA ALA A 695 8.94 7.63 -7.56
C ALA A 695 7.57 8.31 -7.52
N LEU A 696 7.05 8.65 -8.69
CA LEU A 696 5.63 8.81 -8.94
C LEU A 696 5.21 7.85 -10.05
N SER A 697 3.96 7.41 -9.98
CA SER A 697 3.31 6.66 -11.06
C SER A 697 1.84 7.05 -11.10
N MET A 698 1.03 6.31 -11.85
CA MET A 698 -0.43 6.42 -11.84
C MET A 698 -1.06 5.17 -12.46
N TRP A 699 -2.28 4.85 -12.03
CA TRP A 699 -3.15 3.90 -12.71
C TRP A 699 -4.17 4.65 -13.60
N SER A 700 -4.00 4.70 -14.92
CA SER A 700 -2.91 4.18 -15.76
C SER A 700 -2.74 5.06 -17.01
N LEU A 701 -1.67 4.87 -17.78
CA LEU A 701 -1.37 5.70 -18.97
C LEU A 701 -2.47 5.66 -20.03
N ALA A 702 -3.16 4.52 -20.17
CA ALA A 702 -4.32 4.39 -21.07
C ALA A 702 -5.54 5.21 -20.59
N ARG A 703 -5.60 5.55 -19.30
CA ARG A 703 -6.66 6.36 -18.69
C ARG A 703 -6.40 7.87 -18.78
N ASP A 704 -5.23 8.32 -19.25
CA ASP A 704 -4.89 9.75 -19.32
C ASP A 704 -5.51 10.47 -20.53
N THR A 705 -6.84 10.42 -20.58
CA THR A 705 -7.74 11.07 -21.53
C THR A 705 -9.14 11.12 -20.91
N THR A 706 -10.02 12.03 -21.38
CA THR A 706 -11.31 12.29 -20.70
C THR A 706 -12.21 11.06 -20.56
N GLY A 707 -12.30 10.23 -21.62
CA GLY A 707 -13.26 9.12 -21.66
C GLY A 707 -14.71 9.58 -21.51
N THR A 708 -15.50 8.86 -20.70
CA THR A 708 -16.86 9.24 -20.32
C THR A 708 -16.84 9.92 -18.96
N VAL A 709 -17.16 11.22 -18.90
CA VAL A 709 -17.11 12.01 -17.66
C VAL A 709 -17.97 11.38 -16.56
N GLY A 710 -17.42 11.26 -15.35
CA GLY A 710 -18.06 10.64 -14.18
C GLY A 710 -18.06 9.11 -14.19
N VAL A 711 -17.24 8.45 -15.04
CA VAL A 711 -17.17 6.99 -15.14
C VAL A 711 -15.73 6.52 -15.23
N ALA A 712 -15.28 5.73 -14.25
CA ALA A 712 -14.02 5.01 -14.34
C ALA A 712 -14.05 3.97 -15.47
N THR A 713 -13.01 3.99 -16.31
CA THR A 713 -12.79 3.02 -17.40
C THR A 713 -11.31 2.71 -17.55
N SER A 714 -10.93 1.63 -18.24
CA SER A 714 -9.53 1.31 -18.54
C SER A 714 -8.88 2.21 -19.61
N THR A 715 -9.68 3.02 -20.32
CA THR A 715 -9.25 3.86 -21.46
C THR A 715 -9.67 5.34 -21.32
N GLY A 716 -9.97 5.76 -20.09
CA GLY A 716 -10.28 7.16 -19.75
C GLY A 716 -10.55 7.37 -18.26
N SER A 717 -10.15 8.54 -17.77
CA SER A 717 -10.17 8.95 -16.36
C SER A 717 -11.57 9.25 -15.83
N GLY A 718 -12.50 9.64 -16.71
CA GLY A 718 -13.80 10.20 -16.31
C GLY A 718 -13.73 11.68 -15.87
N VAL A 719 -12.61 12.38 -16.09
CA VAL A 719 -12.43 13.81 -15.80
C VAL A 719 -12.10 14.58 -17.08
N THR A 720 -12.68 15.78 -17.25
CA THR A 720 -12.45 16.61 -18.44
C THR A 720 -11.00 17.11 -18.50
N GLN A 721 -10.24 16.60 -19.48
CA GLN A 721 -8.81 16.88 -19.65
C GLN A 721 -8.36 16.78 -21.12
N THR A 722 -7.24 17.43 -21.45
CA THR A 722 -6.47 17.08 -22.65
C THR A 722 -5.80 15.71 -22.48
N PRO A 723 -5.58 14.93 -23.56
CA PRO A 723 -4.79 13.70 -23.47
C PRO A 723 -3.39 13.96 -22.87
N LEU A 724 -2.89 13.01 -22.07
CA LEU A 724 -1.61 13.08 -21.36
C LEU A 724 -1.50 14.19 -20.29
N ALA A 725 -2.62 14.74 -19.80
CA ALA A 725 -2.62 15.83 -18.82
C ALA A 725 -2.03 15.44 -17.45
N TYR A 726 -2.33 14.25 -16.92
CA TYR A 726 -1.72 13.81 -15.65
C TYR A 726 -0.24 13.49 -15.85
N SER A 727 0.10 12.89 -16.99
CA SER A 727 1.48 12.58 -17.36
C SER A 727 2.33 13.85 -17.45
N LEU A 728 1.83 14.91 -18.08
CA LEU A 728 2.50 16.22 -18.19
C LEU A 728 2.58 16.98 -16.86
N ILE A 729 1.83 16.56 -15.83
CA ILE A 729 1.97 17.04 -14.46
C ILE A 729 3.06 16.23 -13.75
N PHE A 730 2.93 14.90 -13.71
CA PHE A 730 3.86 14.04 -12.99
C PHE A 730 5.28 13.98 -13.60
N ASP A 731 5.46 14.13 -14.91
CA ASP A 731 6.79 14.18 -15.56
C ASP A 731 7.65 15.36 -15.05
N GLN A 732 7.01 16.42 -14.54
CA GLN A 732 7.71 17.56 -13.92
C GLN A 732 8.53 17.14 -12.70
N PHE A 733 8.16 16.04 -12.02
CA PHE A 733 8.90 15.46 -10.90
C PHE A 733 10.34 15.10 -11.29
N GLY A 734 10.54 14.52 -12.47
CA GLY A 734 11.87 14.12 -12.97
C GLY A 734 12.66 15.24 -13.63
N SER A 735 12.06 16.42 -13.83
CA SER A 735 12.71 17.54 -14.54
C SER A 735 13.67 18.37 -13.66
N VAL A 736 13.60 18.21 -12.33
CA VAL A 736 14.39 19.00 -11.37
C VAL A 736 15.79 18.42 -11.16
N SER A 737 16.74 18.83 -12.01
CA SER A 737 18.16 18.65 -11.74
C SER A 737 18.57 19.50 -10.53
N GLN A 738 19.12 18.88 -9.48
CA GLN A 738 19.64 19.61 -8.32
C GLN A 738 20.84 20.48 -8.71
N THR A 739 20.84 21.74 -8.26
CA THR A 739 21.91 22.73 -8.43
C THR A 739 22.63 23.02 -7.12
#